data_AF-A0A7S2NYN6-F1
#
_entry.id   AF-A0A7S2NYN6-F1
#
_cell.length_a   1.000
_cell.length_b   1.000
_cell.length_c   1.000
_cell.angle_alpha   90.00
_cell.angle_beta   90.00
_cell.angle_gamma   90.00
#
_symmetry.space_group_name_H-M   'P 1'
#
loop_
_entity.id
_entity.type
_entity.pdbx_description
1 polymer ?
#
loop_
_entity_poly.entity_id
_entity_poly.type
_entity_poly.pdbx_seq_one_letter_code
_entity_poly.pdbx_strand_id
1 'polypeptide(L)'
;MTMLAAVRSLYYFVYKSGIFIGLVAQIALLLRQGGICKTDGACAEAVGRTYILPMQVGLMSTIVYRQTHRGSDVLRCLGACCFLAAIEALIRQMRVLVGLPLLVGTTYAQVCISLYMYHRFVFHAHWSLRTRGLDRFLWDFLRANYIMHYFEHHQVSRTKGEMEKLAKLQKVTLTHAEAVEKYRDDWLLQEFVKYTDRGITVKRLAGLMVSFLFFTILPTGTLAIIRYARGDVLGAIMHLIGAVLGMLQTMVHHDKYHADAETLETHASTSRLGWLWRSAEMRRVVHEHKLHHELGNQNRYFSMVPFDCFFIYPLWPEEHMYPVMKTTVCSVLRWICSKAVAAYQAATGIVEKHRPSANFALVLGAAFGLACHSRLFRATFLVLNFLWVWYVYRTWLASMGPQNSKFPRNHSACASFKARPGTTGVGGGMSVRKSIDEGAEATPAVGGACASTLHDARLEDTRAVHPATCEKAHGSHALDMDHIHVPFFHFLLAYYFLVPNATFLWMGESLKLALRERLQRAGVVAMKPCDYPHIVAKLCLEGMEVINFQRMLFGEGDRRIAAFHWHDISYIQMDATVGRVESFHVLVDVETRRMVEATIDGRVVPAKKALILLWFNTVFGTHVKIHAMANWGIAHHVEDLEVRWMQICTVMYNFFGFTTFTRTITQFWFKTGLTLRCYSNVKLASAHSASTGVPFHGNLRQLSEYSTLVNFMLKVRRKFLAEFARHQADFAGADAEGMFVGTVCHSLDHCMMDENLEDPLWLDVDDAEFGAMAELMRHVRVGFVPDLPGLVFNHRFKLMNHVFYRNVYKYSTSVNPWLADRMDAAIVK
;
A
#
# COMPACT_ATOMS: atom_id res chain seq x y z
N MET A 1 -8.89 38.82 -16.01
CA MET A 1 -8.01 38.48 -14.86
C MET A 1 -8.51 37.30 -14.03
N THR A 2 -9.82 37.12 -13.82
CA THR A 2 -10.45 36.02 -13.07
C THR A 2 -10.15 34.61 -13.58
N MET A 3 -10.10 34.40 -14.91
CA MET A 3 -9.79 33.09 -15.50
C MET A 3 -8.31 32.69 -15.35
N LEU A 4 -7.39 33.65 -15.41
CA LEU A 4 -5.96 33.40 -15.18
C LEU A 4 -5.67 33.07 -13.70
N ALA A 5 -6.43 33.69 -12.78
CA ALA A 5 -6.42 33.35 -11.36
C ALA A 5 -7.00 31.95 -11.09
N ALA A 6 -8.09 31.56 -11.78
CA ALA A 6 -8.64 30.20 -11.70
C ALA A 6 -7.66 29.15 -12.22
N VAL A 7 -6.94 29.42 -13.32
CA VAL A 7 -5.86 28.54 -13.84
C VAL A 7 -4.69 28.45 -12.85
N ARG A 8 -4.32 29.55 -12.17
CA ARG A 8 -3.28 29.53 -11.12
C ARG A 8 -3.70 28.79 -9.85
N SER A 9 -4.95 28.92 -9.41
CA SER A 9 -5.49 28.18 -8.26
C SER A 9 -5.67 26.70 -8.56
N LEU A 10 -6.14 26.36 -9.77
CA LEU A 10 -6.17 24.98 -10.26
C LEU A 10 -4.75 24.42 -10.37
N TYR A 11 -3.78 25.20 -10.81
CA TYR A 11 -2.36 24.85 -10.84
C TYR A 11 -1.79 24.56 -9.44
N TYR A 12 -2.11 25.36 -8.41
CA TYR A 12 -1.68 25.11 -7.03
C TYR A 12 -2.35 23.88 -6.41
N PHE A 13 -3.62 23.65 -6.73
CA PHE A 13 -4.37 22.45 -6.32
C PHE A 13 -3.79 21.19 -6.98
N VAL A 14 -3.56 21.22 -8.30
CA VAL A 14 -2.96 20.14 -9.10
C VAL A 14 -1.51 19.86 -8.68
N TYR A 15 -0.72 20.87 -8.33
CA TYR A 15 0.69 20.72 -7.91
C TYR A 15 0.86 19.99 -6.56
N LYS A 16 -0.18 19.95 -5.70
CA LYS A 16 -0.10 19.37 -4.35
C LYS A 16 -1.02 18.16 -4.10
N SER A 17 -1.97 17.87 -4.99
CA SER A 17 -2.99 16.83 -4.79
C SER A 17 -2.65 15.61 -5.64
N GLY A 18 -2.58 14.41 -5.05
CA GLY A 18 -2.20 13.17 -5.74
C GLY A 18 -3.14 12.80 -6.90
N ILE A 19 -2.93 13.40 -8.07
CA ILE A 19 -3.82 13.33 -9.24
C ILE A 19 -3.95 11.90 -9.72
N PHE A 20 -2.86 11.15 -9.67
CA PHE A 20 -2.84 9.76 -10.10
C PHE A 20 -3.70 8.86 -9.20
N ILE A 21 -3.61 9.06 -7.89
CA ILE A 21 -4.43 8.33 -6.91
C ILE A 21 -5.90 8.69 -7.10
N GLY A 22 -6.21 9.97 -7.35
CA GLY A 22 -7.58 10.39 -7.66
C GLY A 22 -8.11 9.79 -8.96
N LEU A 23 -7.30 9.72 -10.02
CA LEU A 23 -7.67 9.11 -11.30
C LEU A 23 -7.92 7.60 -11.15
N VAL A 24 -7.02 6.87 -10.48
CA VAL A 24 -7.15 5.42 -10.24
C VAL A 24 -8.32 5.13 -9.31
N ALA A 25 -8.48 5.89 -8.23
CA ALA A 25 -9.60 5.75 -7.30
C ALA A 25 -10.94 6.02 -7.99
N GLN A 26 -10.99 6.98 -8.93
CA GLN A 26 -12.21 7.27 -9.67
C GLN A 26 -12.48 6.28 -10.80
N ILE A 27 -11.47 5.75 -11.48
CA ILE A 27 -11.62 4.62 -12.40
C ILE A 27 -12.13 3.40 -11.62
N ALA A 28 -11.56 3.11 -10.45
CA ALA A 28 -12.03 2.05 -9.56
C ALA A 28 -13.45 2.31 -9.06
N LEU A 29 -13.82 3.56 -8.76
CA LEU A 29 -15.17 3.96 -8.39
C LEU A 29 -16.14 3.76 -9.55
N LEU A 30 -15.76 4.13 -10.77
CA LEU A 30 -16.55 3.91 -11.99
C LEU A 30 -16.71 2.42 -12.32
N LEU A 31 -15.67 1.62 -12.12
CA LEU A 31 -15.74 0.16 -12.27
C LEU A 31 -16.59 -0.49 -11.16
N ARG A 32 -16.53 0.04 -9.93
CA ARG A 32 -17.31 -0.44 -8.77
C ARG A 32 -18.78 -0.05 -8.85
N GLN A 33 -19.07 1.16 -9.34
CA GLN A 33 -20.43 1.69 -9.49
C GLN A 33 -21.07 1.29 -10.84
N GLY A 34 -20.24 0.99 -11.85
CA GLY A 34 -20.65 0.77 -13.23
C GLY A 34 -20.53 -0.67 -13.71
N GLY A 35 -20.96 -1.65 -12.90
CA GLY A 35 -21.43 -2.90 -13.48
C GLY A 35 -22.68 -2.59 -14.31
N ILE A 36 -22.54 -2.49 -15.63
CA ILE A 36 -23.57 -2.18 -16.65
C ILE A 36 -24.79 -1.47 -16.03
N CYS A 37 -24.71 -0.15 -15.86
CA CYS A 37 -25.82 0.63 -15.32
C CYS A 37 -27.10 0.30 -16.10
N LYS A 38 -28.15 -0.15 -15.40
CA LYS A 38 -29.41 -0.59 -16.02
C LYS A 38 -30.19 0.55 -16.68
N THR A 39 -29.87 1.80 -16.37
CA THR A 39 -30.56 2.99 -16.90
C THR A 39 -29.56 4.11 -17.19
N ASP A 40 -29.85 4.89 -18.24
CA ASP A 40 -29.03 6.03 -18.67
C ASP A 40 -28.87 7.09 -17.57
N GLY A 41 -29.89 7.27 -16.73
CA GLY A 41 -29.88 8.22 -15.60
C GLY A 41 -28.87 7.86 -14.50
N ALA A 42 -28.74 6.57 -14.16
CA ALA A 42 -27.77 6.12 -13.15
C ALA A 42 -26.32 6.24 -13.64
N CYS A 43 -26.10 6.07 -14.95
CA CYS A 43 -24.78 6.28 -15.56
C CYS A 43 -24.42 7.78 -15.57
N ALA A 44 -25.35 8.64 -15.99
CA ALA A 44 -25.15 10.10 -15.96
C ALA A 44 -24.90 10.62 -14.53
N GLU A 45 -25.59 10.08 -13.53
CA GLU A 45 -25.39 10.44 -12.13
C GLU A 45 -24.05 9.94 -11.57
N ALA A 46 -23.66 8.68 -11.84
CA ALA A 46 -22.35 8.15 -11.44
C ALA A 46 -21.21 8.98 -12.04
N VAL A 47 -21.35 9.39 -13.30
CA VAL A 47 -20.37 10.19 -14.01
C VAL A 47 -20.34 11.62 -13.52
N GLY A 48 -21.50 12.22 -13.24
CA GLY A 48 -21.60 13.54 -12.62
C GLY A 48 -21.02 13.60 -11.20
N ARG A 49 -21.03 12.45 -10.49
CA ARG A 49 -20.37 12.28 -9.19
C ARG A 49 -18.88 11.97 -9.30
N THR A 50 -18.36 11.65 -10.49
CA THR A 50 -16.93 11.44 -10.72
C THR A 50 -16.25 12.72 -11.20
N TYR A 51 -15.12 13.09 -10.60
CA TYR A 51 -14.32 14.24 -11.06
C TYR A 51 -13.33 13.86 -12.16
N ILE A 52 -13.55 12.77 -12.92
CA ILE A 52 -12.56 12.23 -13.86
C ILE A 52 -12.29 13.26 -14.95
N LEU A 53 -13.35 13.84 -15.51
CA LEU A 53 -13.22 14.80 -16.60
C LEU A 53 -12.50 16.09 -16.14
N PRO A 54 -12.86 16.73 -15.02
CA PRO A 54 -12.08 17.83 -14.46
C PRO A 54 -10.61 17.47 -14.15
N MET A 55 -10.34 16.28 -13.63
CA MET A 55 -8.97 15.84 -13.31
C MET A 55 -8.13 15.59 -14.57
N GLN A 56 -8.69 14.94 -15.60
CA GLN A 56 -8.03 14.73 -16.88
C GLN A 56 -7.76 16.05 -17.60
N VAL A 57 -8.74 16.96 -17.63
CA VAL A 57 -8.58 18.32 -18.15
C VAL A 57 -7.49 19.08 -17.39
N GLY A 58 -7.48 19.00 -16.06
CA GLY A 58 -6.45 19.62 -15.22
C GLY A 58 -5.06 19.05 -15.47
N LEU A 59 -4.93 17.72 -15.59
CA LEU A 59 -3.68 17.04 -15.87
C LEU A 59 -3.15 17.40 -17.27
N MET A 60 -3.98 17.28 -18.30
CA MET A 60 -3.63 17.64 -19.68
C MET A 60 -3.22 19.12 -19.78
N SER A 61 -3.98 20.01 -19.15
CA SER A 61 -3.67 21.45 -19.10
C SER A 61 -2.33 21.71 -18.41
N THR A 62 -2.01 20.96 -17.37
CA THR A 62 -0.73 21.06 -16.66
C THR A 62 0.44 20.62 -17.53
N ILE A 63 0.30 19.48 -18.22
CA ILE A 63 1.34 18.96 -19.12
C ILE A 63 1.58 19.96 -20.27
N VAL A 64 0.52 20.46 -20.92
CA VAL A 64 0.63 21.44 -22.02
C VAL A 64 1.23 22.77 -21.54
N TYR A 65 0.76 23.29 -20.39
CA TYR A 65 1.26 24.55 -19.84
C TYR A 65 2.73 24.44 -19.41
N ARG A 66 3.14 23.32 -18.81
CA ARG A 66 4.53 23.09 -18.42
C ARG A 66 5.47 23.01 -19.62
N GLN A 67 4.99 22.49 -20.75
CA GLN A 67 5.79 22.39 -21.96
C GLN A 67 5.93 23.73 -22.70
N THR A 68 4.85 24.51 -22.76
CA THR A 68 4.78 25.69 -23.64
C THR A 68 4.92 27.02 -22.91
N HIS A 69 4.64 27.03 -21.59
CA HIS A 69 4.47 28.22 -20.78
C HIS A 69 3.41 29.20 -21.32
N ARG A 70 2.49 28.74 -22.19
CA ARG A 70 1.49 29.56 -22.87
C ARG A 70 0.09 29.05 -22.57
N GLY A 71 -0.70 29.87 -21.87
CA GLY A 71 -2.12 29.57 -21.61
C GLY A 71 -2.95 29.41 -22.89
N SER A 72 -2.57 30.08 -23.99
CA SER A 72 -3.23 29.94 -25.29
C SER A 72 -3.16 28.52 -25.86
N ASP A 73 -2.06 27.80 -25.62
CA ASP A 73 -1.88 26.43 -26.15
C ASP A 73 -2.73 25.43 -25.36
N VAL A 74 -2.92 25.68 -24.05
CA VAL A 74 -3.90 24.95 -23.23
C VAL A 74 -5.31 25.15 -23.78
N LEU A 75 -5.69 26.40 -24.07
CA LEU A 75 -7.01 26.73 -24.61
C LEU A 75 -7.23 26.14 -26.01
N ARG A 76 -6.21 26.08 -26.86
CA ARG A 76 -6.28 25.42 -28.17
C ARG A 76 -6.51 23.91 -28.03
N CYS A 77 -5.80 23.24 -27.12
CA CYS A 77 -5.99 21.80 -26.88
C CYS A 77 -7.39 21.51 -26.35
N LEU A 78 -7.87 22.30 -25.38
CA LEU A 78 -9.23 22.15 -24.85
C LEU A 78 -10.29 22.48 -25.90
N GLY A 79 -10.09 23.55 -26.66
CA GLY A 79 -10.97 23.96 -27.76
C GLY A 79 -11.10 22.88 -28.83
N ALA A 80 -10.00 22.22 -29.20
CA ALA A 80 -10.00 21.09 -30.13
C ALA A 80 -10.82 19.90 -29.63
N CYS A 81 -10.69 19.55 -28.35
CA CYS A 81 -11.46 18.48 -27.73
C CYS A 81 -12.96 18.81 -27.72
N CYS A 82 -13.31 20.03 -27.33
CA CYS A 82 -14.70 20.51 -27.32
C CYS A 82 -15.30 20.55 -28.73
N PHE A 83 -14.54 21.02 -29.72
CA PHE A 83 -14.97 21.11 -31.11
C PHE A 83 -15.26 19.72 -31.71
N LEU A 84 -14.37 18.74 -31.49
CA LEU A 84 -14.57 17.38 -31.96
C LEU A 84 -15.74 16.69 -31.26
N ALA A 85 -15.91 16.91 -29.94
CA ALA A 85 -17.07 16.41 -29.22
C ALA A 85 -18.38 17.03 -29.75
N ALA A 86 -18.37 18.31 -30.15
CA ALA A 86 -19.52 18.98 -30.75
C ALA A 86 -19.85 18.47 -32.16
N ILE A 87 -18.84 18.31 -33.03
CA ILE A 87 -19.00 17.69 -34.37
C ILE A 87 -19.61 16.31 -34.23
N GLU A 88 -19.11 15.52 -33.29
CA GLU A 88 -19.58 14.17 -33.09
C GLU A 88 -21.03 14.13 -32.57
N ALA A 89 -21.39 15.04 -31.65
CA ALA A 89 -22.77 15.18 -31.20
C ALA A 89 -23.72 15.54 -32.36
N LEU A 90 -23.26 16.38 -33.30
CA LEU A 90 -24.00 16.71 -34.51
C LEU A 90 -24.14 15.51 -35.46
N ILE A 91 -23.05 14.75 -35.68
CA ILE A 91 -23.04 13.55 -36.53
C ILE A 91 -24.06 12.51 -36.04
N ARG A 92 -24.25 12.38 -34.73
CA ARG A 92 -25.23 11.45 -34.14
C ARG A 92 -26.68 11.81 -34.46
N GLN A 93 -26.95 13.08 -34.77
CA GLN A 93 -28.29 13.51 -35.20
C GLN A 93 -28.54 13.18 -36.69
N MET A 94 -27.51 12.75 -37.43
CA MET A 94 -27.61 12.39 -38.84
C MET A 94 -28.05 10.93 -39.00
N ARG A 95 -28.70 10.61 -40.14
CA ARG A 95 -29.10 9.23 -40.47
C ARG A 95 -27.88 8.30 -40.48
N VAL A 96 -28.04 7.06 -40.00
CA VAL A 96 -26.98 6.05 -39.79
C VAL A 96 -26.01 5.91 -40.97
N LEU A 97 -26.51 5.95 -42.21
CA LEU A 97 -25.69 5.82 -43.43
C LEU A 97 -24.73 6.99 -43.68
N VAL A 98 -25.08 8.21 -43.23
CA VAL A 98 -24.22 9.40 -43.30
C VAL A 98 -23.41 9.56 -42.01
N GLY A 99 -23.99 9.15 -40.87
CA GLY A 99 -23.39 9.28 -39.56
C GLY A 99 -22.16 8.37 -39.35
N LEU A 100 -22.18 7.13 -39.86
CA LEU A 100 -21.10 6.17 -39.59
C LEU A 100 -19.74 6.57 -40.21
N PRO A 101 -19.64 6.95 -41.50
CA PRO A 101 -18.35 7.39 -42.07
C PRO A 101 -17.81 8.65 -41.39
N LEU A 102 -18.68 9.61 -41.06
CA LEU A 102 -18.29 10.82 -40.34
C LEU A 102 -17.83 10.50 -38.90
N LEU A 103 -18.47 9.53 -38.24
CA LEU A 103 -18.08 9.06 -36.92
C LEU A 103 -16.70 8.38 -36.94
N VAL A 104 -16.44 7.54 -37.94
CA VAL A 104 -15.12 6.92 -38.14
C VAL A 104 -14.06 7.98 -38.41
N GLY A 105 -14.33 8.95 -39.28
CA GLY A 105 -13.44 10.09 -39.55
C GLY A 105 -13.16 10.93 -38.30
N THR A 106 -14.17 11.20 -37.48
CA THR A 106 -14.02 11.95 -36.23
C THR A 106 -13.24 11.16 -35.17
N THR A 107 -13.45 9.85 -35.10
CA THR A 107 -12.70 8.96 -34.19
C THR A 107 -11.22 8.88 -34.59
N TYR A 108 -10.95 8.67 -35.88
CA TYR A 108 -9.60 8.77 -36.43
C TYR A 108 -9.00 10.13 -36.08
N ALA A 109 -9.81 11.19 -36.15
CA ALA A 109 -9.33 12.51 -35.84
C ALA A 109 -8.85 12.66 -34.39
N GLN A 110 -9.63 12.14 -33.46
CA GLN A 110 -9.29 12.18 -32.04
C GLN A 110 -8.03 11.37 -31.72
N VAL A 111 -7.84 10.22 -32.39
CA VAL A 111 -6.61 9.40 -32.27
C VAL A 111 -5.39 10.19 -32.69
N CYS A 112 -5.43 10.79 -33.87
CA CYS A 112 -4.34 11.58 -34.42
C CYS A 112 -3.96 12.77 -33.52
N ILE A 113 -4.94 13.49 -32.97
CA ILE A 113 -4.66 14.57 -32.00
C ILE A 113 -4.02 14.01 -30.74
N SER A 114 -4.50 12.87 -30.25
CA SER A 114 -3.91 12.21 -29.07
C SER A 114 -2.47 11.80 -29.34
N LEU A 115 -2.16 11.27 -30.52
CA LEU A 115 -0.79 10.94 -30.92
C LEU A 115 0.12 12.15 -30.98
N TYR A 116 -0.36 13.25 -31.59
CA TYR A 116 0.36 14.51 -31.59
C TYR A 116 0.63 15.01 -30.17
N MET A 117 -0.39 15.00 -29.30
CA MET A 117 -0.26 15.44 -27.92
C MET A 117 0.68 14.55 -27.11
N TYR A 118 0.61 13.24 -27.30
CA TYR A 118 1.52 12.29 -26.68
C TYR A 118 2.97 12.62 -27.07
N HIS A 119 3.23 12.72 -28.38
CA HIS A 119 4.55 13.00 -28.89
C HIS A 119 5.07 14.36 -28.41
N ARG A 120 4.29 15.43 -28.57
CA ARG A 120 4.72 16.79 -28.22
C ARG A 120 4.83 17.05 -26.72
N PHE A 121 3.94 16.49 -25.91
CA PHE A 121 3.80 16.87 -24.50
C PHE A 121 4.27 15.80 -23.51
N VAL A 122 4.34 14.53 -23.92
CA VAL A 122 4.85 13.43 -23.07
C VAL A 122 6.28 13.09 -23.47
N PHE A 123 6.53 12.80 -24.74
CA PHE A 123 7.86 12.42 -25.24
C PHE A 123 8.89 13.56 -25.23
N HIS A 124 8.45 14.81 -25.31
CA HIS A 124 9.32 15.99 -25.22
C HIS A 124 9.20 16.75 -23.89
N ALA A 125 8.72 16.10 -22.83
CA ALA A 125 8.51 16.70 -21.52
C ALA A 125 9.79 17.02 -20.73
N HIS A 126 10.65 17.88 -21.26
CA HIS A 126 11.93 18.28 -20.68
C HIS A 126 11.82 18.83 -19.24
N TRP A 127 10.69 19.44 -18.91
CA TRP A 127 10.38 19.93 -17.56
C TRP A 127 10.22 18.82 -16.51
N SER A 128 9.93 17.58 -16.93
CA SER A 128 9.71 16.44 -16.02
C SER A 128 10.91 16.11 -15.13
N LEU A 129 12.13 16.40 -15.61
CA LEU A 129 13.37 16.25 -14.85
C LEU A 129 13.42 17.04 -13.53
N ARG A 130 12.58 18.07 -13.38
CA ARG A 130 12.57 18.97 -12.22
C ARG A 130 11.41 18.70 -11.24
N THR A 131 10.60 17.68 -11.48
CA THR A 131 9.44 17.38 -10.64
C THR A 131 9.83 16.61 -9.37
N ARG A 132 9.28 17.00 -8.21
CA ARG A 132 9.43 16.35 -6.90
C ARG A 132 8.06 16.32 -6.21
N GLY A 133 7.76 15.31 -5.38
CA GLY A 133 6.52 15.24 -4.58
C GLY A 133 5.69 13.97 -4.78
N LEU A 134 4.45 13.95 -4.28
CA LEU A 134 3.60 12.75 -4.18
C LEU A 134 3.10 12.13 -5.48
N ASP A 135 3.11 12.89 -6.56
CA ASP A 135 2.88 12.36 -7.90
C ASP A 135 4.16 11.82 -8.55
N ARG A 136 5.21 11.58 -7.75
CA ARG A 136 6.49 11.01 -8.18
C ARG A 136 6.29 9.82 -9.10
N PHE A 137 5.32 8.95 -8.83
CA PHE A 137 5.04 7.82 -9.72
C PHE A 137 4.67 8.25 -11.15
N LEU A 138 3.63 9.08 -11.31
CA LEU A 138 3.19 9.56 -12.63
C LEU A 138 4.26 10.41 -13.33
N TRP A 139 4.93 11.29 -12.57
CA TRP A 139 5.98 12.14 -13.12
C TRP A 139 7.26 11.38 -13.43
N ASP A 140 7.62 10.35 -12.66
CA ASP A 140 8.76 9.50 -12.94
C ASP A 140 8.48 8.64 -14.19
N PHE A 141 7.23 8.24 -14.46
CA PHE A 141 6.88 7.62 -15.75
C PHE A 141 6.98 8.58 -16.92
N LEU A 142 6.54 9.82 -16.74
CA LEU A 142 6.62 10.85 -17.76
C LEU A 142 8.08 11.25 -18.01
N ARG A 143 8.89 11.31 -16.96
CA ARG A 143 10.35 11.46 -16.99
C ARG A 143 11.02 10.29 -17.67
N ALA A 144 10.60 9.05 -17.39
CA ALA A 144 11.10 7.86 -18.07
C ALA A 144 10.79 7.90 -19.56
N ASN A 145 9.55 8.19 -19.96
CA ASN A 145 9.18 8.37 -21.36
C ASN A 145 10.00 9.48 -22.04
N TYR A 146 10.20 10.62 -21.38
CA TYR A 146 11.02 11.71 -21.89
C TYR A 146 12.49 11.31 -22.03
N ILE A 147 13.10 10.67 -21.02
CA ILE A 147 14.50 10.27 -21.07
C ILE A 147 14.74 9.26 -22.20
N MET A 148 13.84 8.30 -22.31
CA MET A 148 13.92 7.23 -23.29
C MET A 148 13.70 7.75 -24.73
N HIS A 149 12.74 8.64 -24.94
CA HIS A 149 12.50 9.22 -26.26
C HIS A 149 13.48 10.34 -26.63
N TYR A 150 13.77 11.27 -25.74
CA TYR A 150 14.61 12.42 -26.07
C TYR A 150 16.11 12.11 -25.96
N PHE A 151 16.58 11.60 -24.83
CA PHE A 151 18.01 11.37 -24.65
C PHE A 151 18.49 10.11 -25.37
N GLU A 152 17.76 8.99 -25.25
CA GLU A 152 18.22 7.74 -25.88
C GLU A 152 17.86 7.63 -27.35
N HIS A 153 16.92 8.44 -27.84
CA HIS A 153 16.52 8.38 -29.24
C HIS A 153 16.84 9.65 -30.05
N HIS A 154 16.38 10.83 -29.64
CA HIS A 154 16.70 12.07 -30.38
C HIS A 154 18.18 12.46 -30.36
N GLN A 155 18.89 12.20 -29.26
CA GLN A 155 20.32 12.53 -29.21
C GLN A 155 21.15 11.54 -30.01
N VAL A 156 20.75 10.27 -29.99
CA VAL A 156 21.40 9.18 -30.73
C VAL A 156 21.17 9.31 -32.23
N SER A 157 20.00 9.77 -32.67
CA SER A 157 19.71 10.02 -34.09
C SER A 157 20.51 11.18 -34.70
N ARG A 158 21.23 11.98 -33.89
CA ARG A 158 22.02 13.12 -34.37
C ARG A 158 23.45 12.77 -34.79
N THR A 159 23.97 11.58 -34.45
CA THR A 159 25.31 11.16 -34.89
C THR A 159 25.20 10.23 -36.10
N LYS A 160 26.04 10.46 -37.12
CA LYS A 160 25.95 9.73 -38.39
C LYS A 160 26.08 8.21 -38.22
N GLY A 161 27.02 7.76 -37.38
CA GLY A 161 27.26 6.33 -37.14
C GLY A 161 26.10 5.63 -36.40
N GLU A 162 25.48 6.30 -35.43
CA GLU A 162 24.32 5.75 -34.73
C GLU A 162 23.04 5.82 -35.57
N MET A 163 22.90 6.85 -36.41
CA MET A 163 21.81 6.94 -37.39
C MET A 163 21.84 5.78 -38.40
N GLU A 164 23.03 5.40 -38.88
CA GLU A 164 23.20 4.24 -39.78
C GLU A 164 22.83 2.91 -39.09
N LYS A 165 23.21 2.73 -37.82
CA LYS A 165 22.77 1.59 -37.02
C LYS A 165 21.26 1.58 -36.81
N LEU A 166 20.66 2.74 -36.54
CA LEU A 166 19.22 2.88 -36.37
C LEU A 166 18.45 2.56 -37.65
N ALA A 167 18.97 3.00 -38.80
CA ALA A 167 18.42 2.72 -40.12
C ALA A 167 18.45 1.22 -40.47
N LYS A 168 19.47 0.50 -40.02
CA LYS A 168 19.54 -0.96 -40.17
C LYS A 168 18.82 -1.74 -39.07
N LEU A 169 18.10 -1.04 -38.19
CA LEU A 169 17.52 -1.60 -36.97
C LEU A 169 18.55 -2.44 -36.18
N GLN A 170 19.80 -2.00 -36.13
CA GLN A 170 20.85 -2.57 -35.30
C GLN A 170 20.78 -1.99 -33.88
N LYS A 171 21.52 -2.56 -32.93
CA LYS A 171 21.58 -2.01 -31.56
C LYS A 171 22.37 -0.70 -31.58
N VAL A 172 21.66 0.39 -31.31
CA VAL A 172 22.17 1.77 -31.30
C VAL A 172 22.38 2.28 -29.87
N THR A 173 21.85 1.57 -28.88
CA THR A 173 21.82 2.01 -27.48
C THR A 173 22.72 1.17 -26.60
N LEU A 174 23.00 1.73 -25.43
CA LEU A 174 23.56 1.05 -24.26
C LEU A 174 22.96 -0.36 -24.13
N THR A 175 23.83 -1.34 -23.97
CA THR A 175 23.47 -2.67 -23.50
C THR A 175 22.71 -2.55 -22.18
N HIS A 176 21.97 -3.60 -21.82
CA HIS A 176 21.24 -3.60 -20.55
C HIS A 176 22.17 -3.31 -19.36
N ALA A 177 23.39 -3.84 -19.38
CA ALA A 177 24.41 -3.57 -18.37
C ALA A 177 24.84 -2.10 -18.35
N GLU A 178 25.12 -1.50 -19.50
CA GLU A 178 25.53 -0.09 -19.60
C GLU A 178 24.40 0.87 -19.20
N ALA A 179 23.14 0.53 -19.46
CA ALA A 179 22.01 1.33 -19.01
C ALA A 179 21.73 1.18 -17.50
N VAL A 180 21.92 -0.02 -16.95
CA VAL A 180 21.89 -0.22 -15.49
C VAL A 180 22.97 0.60 -14.82
N GLU A 181 24.18 0.65 -15.39
CA GLU A 181 25.26 1.50 -14.87
C GLU A 181 24.95 3.00 -15.02
N LYS A 182 24.52 3.43 -16.22
CA LYS A 182 24.19 4.84 -16.50
C LYS A 182 23.07 5.38 -15.59
N TYR A 183 22.12 4.53 -15.21
CA TYR A 183 20.99 4.88 -14.34
C TYR A 183 21.03 4.15 -13.00
N ARG A 184 22.23 3.86 -12.46
CA ARG A 184 22.39 3.04 -11.24
C ARG A 184 21.61 3.54 -10.02
N ASP A 185 21.37 4.86 -9.95
CA ASP A 185 20.67 5.51 -8.85
C ASP A 185 19.16 5.74 -9.12
N ASP A 186 18.64 5.31 -10.28
CA ASP A 186 17.25 5.51 -10.70
C ASP A 186 16.59 4.19 -11.11
N TRP A 187 16.07 3.46 -10.11
CA TRP A 187 15.49 2.13 -10.29
C TRP A 187 14.34 2.09 -11.32
N LEU A 188 13.55 3.17 -11.45
CA LEU A 188 12.45 3.19 -12.40
C LEU A 188 12.99 3.25 -13.82
N LEU A 189 14.02 4.05 -14.09
CA LEU A 189 14.68 4.08 -15.39
C LEU A 189 15.32 2.72 -15.72
N GLN A 190 15.95 2.06 -14.75
CA GLN A 190 16.47 0.71 -14.95
C GLN A 190 15.37 -0.29 -15.35
N GLU A 191 14.22 -0.24 -14.67
CA GLU A 191 13.06 -1.06 -15.00
C GLU A 191 12.49 -0.69 -16.38
N PHE A 192 12.38 0.59 -16.72
CA PHE A 192 11.91 1.02 -18.04
C PHE A 192 12.78 0.51 -19.17
N VAL A 193 14.10 0.59 -19.01
CA VAL A 193 15.04 0.06 -20.00
C VAL A 193 14.88 -1.44 -20.18
N LYS A 194 14.48 -2.21 -19.14
CA LYS A 194 14.15 -3.64 -19.28
C LYS A 194 12.93 -3.90 -20.16
N TYR A 195 12.01 -2.93 -20.24
CA TYR A 195 10.75 -3.06 -20.97
C TYR A 195 10.78 -2.51 -22.39
N THR A 196 11.80 -1.75 -22.74
CA THR A 196 11.97 -1.19 -24.10
C THR A 196 13.14 -1.84 -24.83
N ASP A 197 13.02 -2.06 -26.12
CA ASP A 197 14.16 -2.23 -27.01
C ASP A 197 14.54 -0.85 -27.54
N ARG A 198 15.78 -0.43 -27.25
CA ARG A 198 16.40 0.78 -27.81
C ARG A 198 15.75 2.10 -27.43
N GLY A 199 15.24 2.23 -26.20
CA GLY A 199 14.71 3.53 -25.74
C GLY A 199 13.29 3.85 -26.17
N ILE A 200 12.62 3.03 -27.00
CA ILE A 200 11.33 3.44 -27.58
C ILE A 200 10.38 2.28 -27.81
N THR A 201 10.89 1.14 -28.29
CA THR A 201 10.02 0.02 -28.65
C THR A 201 9.62 -0.76 -27.40
N VAL A 202 8.40 -0.59 -26.92
CA VAL A 202 7.93 -1.25 -25.71
C VAL A 202 7.60 -2.72 -26.00
N LYS A 203 8.38 -3.66 -25.45
CA LYS A 203 8.25 -5.11 -25.72
C LYS A 203 7.45 -5.89 -24.68
N ARG A 204 7.31 -5.36 -23.46
CA ARG A 204 6.62 -6.06 -22.36
C ARG A 204 5.29 -5.41 -22.02
N LEU A 205 4.35 -6.24 -21.58
CA LEU A 205 2.99 -5.82 -21.21
C LEU A 205 2.98 -4.68 -20.18
N ALA A 206 3.86 -4.71 -19.19
CA ALA A 206 3.93 -3.67 -18.16
C ALA A 206 4.22 -2.28 -18.74
N GLY A 207 5.17 -2.15 -19.67
CA GLY A 207 5.45 -0.89 -20.35
C GLY A 207 4.26 -0.45 -21.23
N LEU A 208 3.60 -1.41 -21.90
CA LEU A 208 2.41 -1.11 -22.71
C LEU A 208 1.26 -0.58 -21.86
N MET A 209 1.08 -1.09 -20.64
CA MET A 209 0.07 -0.60 -19.70
C MET A 209 0.36 0.85 -19.25
N VAL A 210 1.63 1.21 -19.07
CA VAL A 210 2.01 2.60 -18.74
C VAL A 210 1.75 3.54 -19.91
N SER A 211 2.16 3.17 -21.13
CA SER A 211 1.86 3.96 -22.33
C SER A 211 0.35 4.09 -22.53
N PHE A 212 -0.40 2.99 -22.35
CA PHE A 212 -1.85 2.98 -22.43
C PHE A 212 -2.49 3.93 -21.40
N LEU A 213 -1.99 3.97 -20.16
CA LEU A 213 -2.44 4.91 -19.14
C LEU A 213 -2.30 6.37 -19.61
N PHE A 214 -1.18 6.74 -20.24
CA PHE A 214 -1.02 8.08 -20.80
C PHE A 214 -1.98 8.35 -21.97
N PHE A 215 -2.30 7.36 -22.79
CA PHE A 215 -3.37 7.49 -23.79
C PHE A 215 -4.76 7.63 -23.18
N THR A 216 -5.00 7.05 -21.99
CA THR A 216 -6.29 7.17 -21.30
C THR A 216 -6.56 8.58 -20.79
N ILE A 217 -5.52 9.40 -20.54
CA ILE A 217 -5.64 10.80 -20.13
C ILE A 217 -5.63 11.80 -21.32
N LEU A 218 -5.39 11.30 -22.53
CA LEU A 218 -5.42 12.07 -23.78
C LEU A 218 -6.83 12.08 -24.38
N PRO A 219 -7.12 12.94 -25.38
CA PRO A 219 -8.48 13.13 -25.90
C PRO A 219 -9.20 11.83 -26.26
N THR A 220 -8.52 10.87 -26.90
CA THR A 220 -9.11 9.57 -27.27
C THR A 220 -9.56 8.75 -26.06
N GLY A 221 -8.72 8.67 -25.03
CA GLY A 221 -9.03 7.96 -23.79
C GLY A 221 -10.13 8.62 -22.97
N THR A 222 -10.05 9.94 -22.84
CA THR A 222 -11.08 10.78 -22.20
C THR A 222 -12.44 10.58 -22.86
N LEU A 223 -12.49 10.58 -24.19
CA LEU A 223 -13.73 10.34 -24.94
C LEU A 223 -14.21 8.90 -24.86
N ALA A 224 -13.32 7.91 -24.83
CA ALA A 224 -13.69 6.52 -24.59
C ALA A 224 -14.43 6.38 -23.24
N ILE A 225 -13.91 7.02 -22.20
CA ILE A 225 -14.51 7.04 -20.86
C ILE A 225 -15.86 7.77 -20.89
N ILE A 226 -15.95 8.96 -21.50
CA ILE A 226 -17.22 9.70 -21.62
C ILE A 226 -18.29 8.90 -22.36
N ARG A 227 -17.91 8.12 -23.38
CA ARG A 227 -18.87 7.32 -24.15
C ARG A 227 -19.35 6.12 -23.36
N TYR A 228 -18.44 5.42 -22.71
CA TYR A 228 -18.79 4.33 -21.81
C TYR A 228 -19.74 4.81 -20.71
N ALA A 229 -19.42 5.96 -20.12
CA ALA A 229 -20.23 6.71 -19.16
C ALA A 229 -21.64 7.11 -19.65
N ARG A 230 -21.84 7.21 -20.96
CA ARG A 230 -23.13 7.56 -21.58
C ARG A 230 -23.88 6.33 -22.13
N GLY A 231 -23.41 5.12 -21.83
CA GLY A 231 -23.98 3.88 -22.39
C GLY A 231 -23.61 3.63 -23.86
N ASP A 232 -22.78 4.47 -24.49
CA ASP A 232 -22.30 4.31 -25.88
C ASP A 232 -21.09 3.37 -25.91
N VAL A 233 -21.35 2.09 -25.67
CA VAL A 233 -20.32 1.04 -25.60
C VAL A 233 -19.59 0.90 -26.93
N LEU A 234 -20.29 0.97 -28.06
CA LEU A 234 -19.68 0.82 -29.39
C LEU A 234 -18.72 1.99 -29.68
N GLY A 235 -19.13 3.22 -29.40
CA GLY A 235 -18.27 4.38 -29.56
C GLY A 235 -17.07 4.34 -28.62
N ALA A 236 -17.26 3.89 -27.37
CA ALA A 236 -16.16 3.69 -26.42
C ALA A 236 -15.14 2.66 -26.92
N ILE A 237 -15.60 1.53 -27.46
CA ILE A 237 -14.75 0.49 -28.07
C ILE A 237 -13.99 1.05 -29.28
N MET A 238 -14.64 1.82 -30.15
CA MET A 238 -13.96 2.42 -31.30
C MET A 238 -12.80 3.34 -30.87
N HIS A 239 -13.02 4.14 -29.82
CA HIS A 239 -11.97 5.00 -29.27
C HIS A 239 -10.86 4.21 -28.60
N LEU A 240 -11.21 3.15 -27.88
CA LEU A 240 -10.25 2.26 -27.25
C LEU A 240 -9.38 1.56 -28.30
N ILE A 241 -9.98 1.04 -29.37
CA ILE A 241 -9.27 0.45 -30.51
C ILE A 241 -8.36 1.50 -31.15
N GLY A 242 -8.86 2.72 -31.37
CA GLY A 242 -8.07 3.82 -31.90
C GLY A 242 -6.85 4.15 -31.03
N ALA A 243 -7.02 4.22 -29.71
CA ALA A 243 -5.93 4.43 -28.75
C ALA A 243 -4.93 3.28 -28.76
N VAL A 244 -5.40 2.03 -28.83
CA VAL A 244 -4.54 0.84 -28.90
C VAL A 244 -3.76 0.79 -30.21
N LEU A 245 -4.41 1.05 -31.35
CA LEU A 245 -3.75 1.07 -32.66
C LEU A 245 -2.73 2.20 -32.74
N GLY A 246 -3.09 3.40 -32.28
CA GLY A 246 -2.16 4.52 -32.16
C GLY A 246 -0.96 4.16 -31.29
N MET A 247 -1.19 3.58 -30.11
CA MET A 247 -0.12 3.13 -29.22
C MET A 247 0.75 2.05 -29.87
N LEU A 248 0.18 1.02 -30.50
CA LEU A 248 0.96 -0.02 -31.19
C LEU A 248 1.83 0.61 -32.29
N GLN A 249 1.27 1.53 -33.05
CA GLN A 249 1.96 2.21 -34.12
C GLN A 249 3.11 3.11 -33.60
N THR A 250 2.90 3.84 -32.50
CA THR A 250 3.89 4.79 -31.97
C THR A 250 4.84 4.21 -30.93
N MET A 251 4.49 3.10 -30.27
CA MET A 251 5.28 2.51 -29.18
C MET A 251 5.90 1.18 -29.54
N VAL A 252 5.30 0.39 -30.43
CA VAL A 252 5.82 -0.93 -30.79
C VAL A 252 6.61 -0.88 -32.09
N HIS A 253 6.29 0.06 -32.97
CA HIS A 253 6.92 0.18 -34.28
C HIS A 253 7.71 1.48 -34.48
N HIS A 254 8.00 2.21 -33.41
CA HIS A 254 8.69 3.50 -33.51
C HIS A 254 10.04 3.39 -34.22
N ASP A 255 10.78 2.30 -33.97
CA ASP A 255 12.08 2.05 -34.59
C ASP A 255 12.00 1.93 -36.13
N LYS A 256 10.87 1.43 -36.66
CA LYS A 256 10.66 1.24 -38.10
C LYS A 256 10.58 2.55 -38.88
N TYR A 257 10.21 3.66 -38.24
CA TYR A 257 10.23 4.97 -38.89
C TYR A 257 11.64 5.49 -39.18
N HIS A 258 12.66 4.84 -38.63
CA HIS A 258 14.05 5.16 -38.93
C HIS A 258 14.68 4.21 -39.95
N ALA A 259 14.04 3.07 -40.22
CA ALA A 259 14.59 2.03 -41.06
C ALA A 259 14.92 2.56 -42.47
N ASP A 260 16.06 2.14 -43.04
CA ASP A 260 16.31 2.34 -44.46
C ASP A 260 15.29 1.54 -45.30
N ALA A 261 15.22 1.84 -46.60
CA ALA A 261 14.20 1.27 -47.47
C ALA A 261 14.27 -0.27 -47.54
N GLU A 262 15.48 -0.85 -47.52
CA GLU A 262 15.71 -2.30 -47.57
C GLU A 262 15.28 -2.99 -46.27
N THR A 263 15.68 -2.42 -45.14
CA THR A 263 15.31 -2.91 -43.81
C THR A 263 13.80 -2.80 -43.57
N LEU A 264 13.19 -1.71 -44.03
CA LEU A 264 11.75 -1.52 -43.96
C LEU A 264 10.99 -2.52 -44.85
N GLU A 265 11.49 -2.81 -46.05
CA GLU A 265 10.92 -3.82 -46.94
C GLU A 265 11.04 -5.24 -46.35
N THR A 266 12.15 -5.54 -45.70
CA THR A 266 12.36 -6.80 -44.96
C THR A 266 11.39 -6.93 -43.77
N HIS A 267 11.13 -5.83 -43.07
CA HIS A 267 10.10 -5.83 -42.02
C HIS A 267 8.70 -6.00 -42.62
N ALA A 268 8.40 -5.31 -43.72
CA ALA A 268 7.12 -5.39 -44.39
C ALA A 268 6.82 -6.80 -44.91
N SER A 269 7.82 -7.52 -45.43
CA SER A 269 7.64 -8.89 -45.94
C SER A 269 7.30 -9.92 -44.85
N THR A 270 7.70 -9.65 -43.61
CA THR A 270 7.48 -10.53 -42.45
C THR A 270 6.32 -10.09 -41.56
N SER A 271 5.84 -8.85 -41.72
CA SER A 271 4.76 -8.27 -40.93
C SER A 271 3.39 -8.63 -41.49
N ARG A 272 2.44 -8.97 -40.60
CA ARG A 272 1.02 -9.11 -40.97
C ARG A 272 0.40 -7.81 -41.51
N LEU A 273 1.02 -6.68 -41.24
CA LEU A 273 0.67 -5.36 -41.77
C LEU A 273 1.63 -4.90 -42.86
N GLY A 274 2.31 -5.83 -43.55
CA GLY A 274 3.29 -5.53 -44.59
C GLY A 274 2.77 -4.60 -45.70
N TRP A 275 1.51 -4.77 -46.08
CA TRP A 275 0.83 -3.90 -47.06
C TRP A 275 0.80 -2.43 -46.61
N LEU A 276 0.63 -2.17 -45.31
CA LEU A 276 0.63 -0.82 -44.75
C LEU A 276 2.03 -0.21 -44.83
N TRP A 277 3.06 -0.96 -44.44
CA TRP A 277 4.46 -0.50 -44.51
C TRP A 277 4.94 -0.25 -45.94
N ARG A 278 4.38 -0.94 -46.93
CA ARG A 278 4.66 -0.70 -48.36
C ARG A 278 3.87 0.45 -48.97
N SER A 279 2.82 0.93 -48.31
CA SER A 279 1.98 2.02 -48.82
C SER A 279 2.78 3.30 -49.05
N ALA A 280 2.36 4.10 -50.04
CA ALA A 280 2.99 5.37 -50.34
C ALA A 280 2.87 6.34 -49.16
N GLU A 281 1.74 6.28 -48.46
CA GLU A 281 1.40 7.04 -47.26
C GLU A 281 2.37 6.72 -46.13
N MET A 282 2.62 5.45 -45.85
CA MET A 282 3.56 5.07 -44.79
C MET A 282 5.00 5.43 -45.15
N ARG A 283 5.42 5.28 -46.40
CA ARG A 283 6.77 5.72 -46.85
C ARG A 283 6.96 7.22 -46.66
N ARG A 284 5.93 8.02 -46.95
CA ARG A 284 5.92 9.45 -46.69
C ARG A 284 6.04 9.75 -45.20
N VAL A 285 5.26 9.09 -44.36
CA VAL A 285 5.31 9.25 -42.89
C VAL A 285 6.70 8.89 -42.34
N VAL A 286 7.29 7.79 -42.80
CA VAL A 286 8.67 7.40 -42.45
C VAL A 286 9.66 8.50 -42.86
N HIS A 287 9.50 9.10 -44.04
CA HIS A 287 10.34 10.19 -44.48
C HIS A 287 10.17 11.46 -43.64
N GLU A 288 8.93 11.91 -43.40
CA GLU A 288 8.62 13.07 -42.57
C GLU A 288 9.11 12.89 -41.12
N HIS A 289 8.96 11.67 -40.58
CA HIS A 289 9.50 11.33 -39.27
C HIS A 289 11.02 11.43 -39.23
N LYS A 290 11.75 11.05 -40.29
CA LYS A 290 13.20 11.27 -40.35
C LYS A 290 13.55 12.76 -40.37
N LEU A 291 12.82 13.57 -41.13
CA LEU A 291 12.99 15.03 -41.15
C LEU A 291 12.76 15.66 -39.77
N HIS A 292 11.85 15.10 -38.95
CA HIS A 292 11.65 15.57 -37.56
C HIS A 292 12.92 15.52 -36.71
N HIS A 293 13.87 14.62 -37.00
CA HIS A 293 15.14 14.54 -36.25
C HIS A 293 16.19 15.52 -36.72
N GLU A 294 15.99 16.17 -37.87
CA GLU A 294 16.89 17.18 -38.39
C GLU A 294 16.79 18.50 -37.60
N LEU A 295 17.92 19.17 -37.45
CA LEU A 295 17.98 20.47 -36.77
C LEU A 295 17.13 21.51 -37.48
N GLY A 296 16.21 22.15 -36.74
CA GLY A 296 15.29 23.17 -37.27
C GLY A 296 13.95 22.61 -37.75
N ASN A 297 13.86 21.30 -37.99
CA ASN A 297 12.66 20.63 -38.47
C ASN A 297 11.83 19.97 -37.35
N GLN A 298 12.32 19.99 -36.10
CA GLN A 298 11.66 19.34 -34.96
C GLN A 298 10.26 19.88 -34.70
N ASN A 299 9.99 21.12 -35.09
CA ASN A 299 8.69 21.76 -34.94
C ASN A 299 7.79 21.65 -36.16
N ARG A 300 8.26 21.05 -37.27
CA ARG A 300 7.57 21.05 -38.57
C ARG A 300 6.97 19.69 -38.91
N TYR A 301 7.70 18.62 -38.59
CA TYR A 301 7.26 17.25 -38.79
C TYR A 301 7.08 16.61 -37.42
N PHE A 302 5.98 15.89 -37.17
CA PHE A 302 5.73 15.28 -35.85
C PHE A 302 5.00 13.94 -35.94
N SER A 303 4.78 13.43 -37.15
CA SER A 303 3.78 12.39 -37.35
C SER A 303 4.38 11.01 -37.58
N MET A 304 3.76 10.03 -36.92
CA MET A 304 3.85 8.61 -37.22
C MET A 304 2.61 8.08 -37.95
N VAL A 305 1.68 8.95 -38.38
CA VAL A 305 0.41 8.63 -39.06
C VAL A 305 0.17 9.58 -40.25
N PRO A 306 -0.35 9.13 -41.41
CA PRO A 306 -0.57 10.02 -42.56
C PRO A 306 -1.77 10.96 -42.32
N PHE A 307 -1.51 12.10 -41.70
CA PHE A 307 -2.52 13.10 -41.30
C PHE A 307 -3.17 13.84 -42.48
N ASP A 308 -2.47 13.87 -43.61
CA ASP A 308 -2.88 14.45 -44.88
C ASP A 308 -3.92 13.60 -45.64
N CYS A 309 -4.05 12.32 -45.32
CA CYS A 309 -5.01 11.43 -45.97
C CYS A 309 -6.45 11.64 -45.46
N PHE A 310 -6.65 12.05 -44.20
CA PHE A 310 -7.97 12.27 -43.63
C PHE A 310 -7.96 13.39 -42.56
N PHE A 311 -8.21 14.62 -43.02
CA PHE A 311 -8.96 15.68 -42.33
C PHE A 311 -8.48 16.24 -40.98
N ILE A 312 -7.20 16.15 -40.60
CA ILE A 312 -6.70 16.91 -39.44
C ILE A 312 -5.44 17.69 -39.75
N TYR A 313 -5.66 18.79 -40.44
CA TYR A 313 -4.80 19.95 -40.34
C TYR A 313 -5.74 21.15 -40.36
N PRO A 314 -6.22 21.59 -39.18
CA PRO A 314 -5.93 22.97 -38.78
C PRO A 314 -6.08 23.23 -37.26
N LEU A 315 -5.00 23.22 -36.48
CA LEU A 315 -5.03 23.81 -35.11
C LEU A 315 -3.80 24.66 -34.75
N TRP A 316 -2.75 24.65 -35.58
CA TRP A 316 -1.56 25.49 -35.39
C TRP A 316 -1.17 26.18 -36.70
N PRO A 317 -1.04 27.51 -36.73
CA PRO A 317 -0.67 28.22 -37.94
C PRO A 317 0.85 28.15 -38.14
N GLU A 318 1.28 27.55 -39.25
CA GLU A 318 2.60 27.81 -39.85
C GLU A 318 2.40 28.36 -41.27
N GLU A 319 3.31 29.24 -41.70
CA GLU A 319 3.16 30.20 -42.81
C GLU A 319 2.92 29.61 -44.22
N HIS A 320 2.91 28.28 -44.38
CA HIS A 320 2.70 27.59 -45.66
C HIS A 320 1.34 26.87 -45.80
N MET A 321 0.40 27.08 -44.88
CA MET A 321 -0.80 26.24 -44.71
C MET A 321 -1.96 26.54 -45.68
N TYR A 322 -2.12 27.78 -46.15
CA TYR A 322 -3.27 28.22 -46.96
C TYR A 322 -3.35 27.61 -48.38
N PRO A 323 -2.25 27.46 -49.15
CA PRO A 323 -2.29 26.92 -50.51
C PRO A 323 -2.62 25.41 -50.57
N VAL A 324 -2.15 24.64 -49.59
CA VAL A 324 -2.40 23.18 -49.51
C VAL A 324 -3.87 22.91 -49.15
N MET A 325 -4.45 23.71 -48.24
CA MET A 325 -5.87 23.62 -47.85
C MET A 325 -6.85 23.75 -49.03
N LYS A 326 -6.64 24.75 -49.89
CA LYS A 326 -7.55 25.03 -51.02
C LYS A 326 -7.60 23.86 -52.01
N THR A 327 -6.51 23.14 -52.16
CA THR A 327 -6.35 22.07 -53.16
C THR A 327 -6.99 20.76 -52.70
N THR A 328 -6.87 20.44 -51.41
CA THR A 328 -7.41 19.20 -50.82
C THR A 328 -8.94 19.22 -50.67
N VAL A 329 -9.51 20.34 -50.20
CA VAL A 329 -10.97 20.48 -50.02
C VAL A 329 -11.72 20.36 -51.35
N CYS A 330 -11.20 20.99 -52.41
CA CYS A 330 -11.76 20.91 -53.75
C CYS A 330 -11.72 19.50 -54.37
N SER A 331 -10.73 18.69 -53.99
CA SER A 331 -10.52 17.34 -54.52
C SER A 331 -11.43 16.31 -53.84
N VAL A 332 -11.63 16.43 -52.53
CA VAL A 332 -12.49 15.52 -51.74
C VAL A 332 -13.97 15.73 -52.06
N LEU A 333 -14.42 16.98 -52.21
CA LEU A 333 -15.81 17.26 -52.57
C LEU A 333 -16.19 16.69 -53.95
N ARG A 334 -15.26 16.70 -54.92
CA ARG A 334 -15.46 16.04 -56.22
C ARG A 334 -15.51 14.52 -56.11
N TRP A 335 -14.68 13.93 -55.25
CA TRP A 335 -14.63 12.47 -55.07
C TRP A 335 -15.89 11.91 -54.39
N ILE A 336 -16.34 12.55 -53.29
CA ILE A 336 -17.54 12.14 -52.54
C ILE A 336 -18.79 12.20 -53.42
N CYS A 337 -18.97 13.27 -54.21
CA CYS A 337 -20.12 13.41 -55.08
C CYS A 337 -20.16 12.37 -56.22
N SER A 338 -19.01 11.87 -56.68
CA SER A 338 -18.96 10.92 -57.82
C SER A 338 -19.13 9.44 -57.42
N LYS A 339 -18.83 9.05 -56.17
CA LYS A 339 -18.84 7.64 -55.74
C LYS A 339 -20.04 7.24 -54.87
N ALA A 340 -20.67 8.18 -54.17
CA ALA A 340 -21.78 7.88 -53.27
C ALA A 340 -23.08 7.45 -53.99
N VAL A 341 -23.30 7.89 -55.23
CA VAL A 341 -24.53 7.59 -55.99
C VAL A 341 -24.52 6.17 -56.59
N ALA A 342 -23.35 5.71 -57.07
CA ALA A 342 -23.21 4.41 -57.73
C ALA A 342 -23.19 3.22 -56.75
N ALA A 343 -22.58 3.41 -55.56
CA ALA A 343 -22.51 2.36 -54.54
C ALA A 343 -23.85 2.11 -53.84
N TYR A 344 -24.70 3.14 -53.73
CA TYR A 344 -26.00 3.07 -53.08
C TYR A 344 -27.02 2.20 -53.84
N GLN A 345 -26.94 2.19 -55.18
CA GLN A 345 -27.84 1.42 -56.04
C GLN A 345 -27.48 -0.08 -56.10
N ALA A 346 -26.21 -0.44 -55.89
CA ALA A 346 -25.76 -1.84 -55.92
C ALA A 346 -25.92 -2.56 -54.57
N ALA A 347 -25.74 -1.85 -53.45
CA ALA A 347 -25.77 -2.43 -52.11
C ALA A 347 -27.19 -2.74 -51.60
N THR A 348 -28.21 -2.05 -52.12
CA THR A 348 -29.60 -2.20 -51.69
C THR A 348 -30.24 -3.53 -52.12
N GLY A 349 -29.81 -4.13 -53.23
CA GLY A 349 -30.35 -5.42 -53.72
C GLY A 349 -29.83 -6.68 -53.02
N ILE A 350 -28.66 -6.61 -52.35
CA ILE A 350 -28.02 -7.80 -51.74
C ILE A 350 -28.37 -7.93 -50.25
N VAL A 351 -28.61 -6.81 -49.57
CA VAL A 351 -28.79 -6.76 -48.10
C VAL A 351 -30.19 -7.19 -47.66
N GLU A 352 -31.21 -7.12 -48.52
CA GLU A 352 -32.57 -7.55 -48.15
C GLU A 352 -32.73 -9.07 -48.04
N LYS A 353 -31.86 -9.88 -48.67
CA LYS A 353 -32.10 -11.32 -48.82
C LYS A 353 -31.71 -12.18 -47.60
N HIS A 354 -30.78 -11.75 -46.74
CA HIS A 354 -30.19 -12.63 -45.70
C HIS A 354 -29.94 -12.00 -44.31
N ARG A 355 -30.62 -10.90 -43.98
CA ARG A 355 -30.38 -10.10 -42.76
C ARG A 355 -30.71 -10.76 -41.39
N PRO A 356 -31.69 -11.68 -41.23
CA PRO A 356 -32.02 -12.21 -39.90
C PRO A 356 -31.04 -13.28 -39.37
N SER A 357 -30.54 -14.16 -40.24
CA SER A 357 -29.76 -15.34 -39.82
C SER A 357 -28.31 -15.02 -39.45
N ALA A 358 -27.69 -14.03 -40.12
CA ALA A 358 -26.31 -13.63 -39.84
C ALA A 358 -26.17 -12.86 -38.52
N ASN A 359 -27.17 -12.06 -38.15
CA ASN A 359 -27.16 -11.28 -36.91
C ASN A 359 -27.44 -12.15 -35.68
N PHE A 360 -28.25 -13.20 -35.81
CA PHE A 360 -28.52 -14.13 -34.71
C PHE A 360 -27.31 -15.01 -34.36
N ALA A 361 -26.59 -15.52 -35.37
CA ALA A 361 -25.39 -16.35 -35.16
C ALA A 361 -24.21 -15.56 -34.56
N LEU A 362 -24.04 -14.28 -34.95
CA LEU A 362 -22.98 -13.41 -34.44
C LEU A 362 -23.23 -12.98 -32.98
N VAL A 363 -24.49 -12.73 -32.61
CA VAL A 363 -24.88 -12.38 -31.24
C VAL A 363 -24.79 -13.60 -30.31
N LEU A 364 -25.20 -14.79 -30.77
CA LEU A 364 -25.01 -16.04 -30.00
C LEU A 364 -23.52 -16.40 -29.86
N GLY A 365 -22.71 -16.24 -30.91
CA GLY A 365 -21.26 -16.47 -30.85
C GLY A 365 -20.54 -15.49 -29.91
N ALA A 366 -20.92 -14.22 -29.91
CA ALA A 366 -20.36 -13.20 -29.02
C ALA A 366 -20.83 -13.37 -27.56
N ALA A 367 -22.10 -13.73 -27.34
CA ALA A 367 -22.64 -14.01 -26.01
C ALA A 367 -22.02 -15.30 -25.41
N PHE A 368 -21.81 -16.34 -26.22
CA PHE A 368 -21.14 -17.57 -25.78
C PHE A 368 -19.64 -17.34 -25.55
N GLY A 369 -18.99 -16.51 -26.38
CA GLY A 369 -17.59 -16.08 -26.19
C GLY A 369 -17.36 -15.27 -24.91
N LEU A 370 -18.23 -14.29 -24.60
CA LEU A 370 -18.17 -13.52 -23.34
C LEU A 370 -18.55 -14.37 -22.12
N ALA A 371 -19.54 -15.26 -22.23
CA ALA A 371 -19.91 -16.17 -21.14
C ALA A 371 -18.77 -17.16 -20.80
N CYS A 372 -18.07 -17.69 -21.81
CA CYS A 372 -16.92 -18.58 -21.65
C CYS A 372 -15.65 -17.86 -21.16
N HIS A 373 -15.40 -16.61 -21.55
CA HIS A 373 -14.26 -15.82 -21.05
C HIS A 373 -14.43 -15.30 -19.61
N SER A 374 -15.64 -15.36 -19.02
CA SER A 374 -15.83 -15.05 -17.61
C SER A 374 -15.46 -16.21 -16.66
N ARG A 375 -15.59 -17.47 -17.07
CA ARG A 375 -15.28 -18.63 -16.21
C ARG A 375 -13.81 -18.99 -16.23
N LEU A 376 -13.18 -18.96 -17.41
CA LEU A 376 -11.75 -19.24 -17.54
C LEU A 376 -10.91 -18.18 -16.83
N PHE A 377 -11.22 -16.88 -16.99
CA PHE A 377 -10.48 -15.82 -16.28
C PHE A 377 -10.69 -15.89 -14.76
N ARG A 378 -11.91 -16.16 -14.28
CA ARG A 378 -12.18 -16.39 -12.86
C ARG A 378 -11.44 -17.62 -12.35
N ALA A 379 -11.43 -18.72 -13.09
CA ALA A 379 -10.70 -19.92 -12.73
C ALA A 379 -9.19 -19.65 -12.70
N THR A 380 -8.63 -18.98 -13.71
CA THR A 380 -7.21 -18.58 -13.74
C THR A 380 -6.87 -17.66 -12.58
N PHE A 381 -7.71 -16.66 -12.28
CA PHE A 381 -7.49 -15.78 -11.13
C PHE A 381 -7.56 -16.54 -9.80
N LEU A 382 -8.55 -17.42 -9.61
CA LEU A 382 -8.67 -18.27 -8.43
C LEU A 382 -7.47 -19.21 -8.30
N VAL A 383 -7.00 -19.80 -9.39
CA VAL A 383 -5.80 -20.66 -9.41
C VAL A 383 -4.57 -19.84 -9.07
N LEU A 384 -4.36 -18.68 -9.69
CA LEU A 384 -3.21 -17.80 -9.39
C LEU A 384 -3.25 -17.31 -7.94
N ASN A 385 -4.42 -16.97 -7.42
CA ASN A 385 -4.59 -16.54 -6.04
C ASN A 385 -4.37 -17.70 -5.07
N PHE A 386 -4.88 -18.89 -5.37
CA PHE A 386 -4.60 -20.11 -4.60
C PHE A 386 -3.10 -20.44 -4.60
N LEU A 387 -2.44 -20.41 -5.76
CA LEU A 387 -1.00 -20.62 -5.89
C LEU A 387 -0.20 -19.56 -5.13
N TRP A 388 -0.69 -18.31 -5.10
CA TRP A 388 -0.11 -17.25 -4.29
C TRP A 388 -0.25 -17.51 -2.80
N VAL A 389 -1.45 -17.84 -2.30
CA VAL A 389 -1.65 -18.15 -0.87
C VAL A 389 -0.88 -19.41 -0.49
N TRP A 390 -0.80 -20.40 -1.38
CA TRP A 390 0.06 -21.58 -1.21
C TRP A 390 1.54 -21.19 -1.12
N TYR A 391 2.02 -20.30 -1.98
CA TYR A 391 3.38 -19.77 -1.88
C TYR A 391 3.63 -19.08 -0.54
N VAL A 392 2.73 -18.20 -0.10
CA VAL A 392 2.82 -17.53 1.21
C VAL A 392 2.82 -18.55 2.35
N TYR A 393 1.97 -19.57 2.28
CA TYR A 393 1.93 -20.67 3.24
C TYR A 393 3.27 -21.43 3.28
N ARG A 394 3.88 -21.70 2.12
CA ARG A 394 5.20 -22.36 2.04
C ARG A 394 6.31 -21.47 2.60
N THR A 395 6.27 -20.17 2.35
CA THR A 395 7.19 -19.20 2.96
C THR A 395 7.04 -19.14 4.47
N TRP A 396 5.80 -19.16 4.96
CA TRP A 396 5.49 -19.22 6.39
C TRP A 396 6.01 -20.52 7.04
N LEU A 397 5.74 -21.69 6.44
CA LEU A 397 6.28 -22.96 6.92
C LEU A 397 7.82 -22.95 6.94
N ALA A 398 8.44 -22.32 5.94
CA ALA A 398 9.90 -22.19 5.90
C ALA A 398 10.44 -21.24 6.96
N SER A 399 9.72 -20.15 7.28
CA SER A 399 10.15 -19.18 8.31
C SER A 399 10.05 -19.73 9.74
N MET A 400 9.11 -20.65 10.01
CA MET A 400 9.04 -21.36 11.30
C MET A 400 10.23 -22.32 11.52
N GLY A 401 11.00 -22.62 10.46
CA GLY A 401 12.08 -23.59 10.52
C GLY A 401 11.60 -25.05 10.48
N PRO A 402 12.51 -25.99 10.18
CA PRO A 402 12.17 -27.39 9.94
C PRO A 402 11.72 -28.16 11.18
N GLN A 403 11.96 -27.65 12.40
CA GLN A 403 11.51 -28.31 13.64
C GLN A 403 10.07 -27.90 13.99
N ASN A 404 9.75 -26.61 14.00
CA ASN A 404 8.40 -26.13 14.35
C ASN A 404 7.35 -26.44 13.28
N SER A 405 7.76 -26.62 12.02
CA SER A 405 6.85 -27.08 10.95
C SER A 405 6.55 -28.58 10.98
N LYS A 406 7.33 -29.38 11.72
CA LYS A 406 7.23 -30.85 11.73
C LYS A 406 6.63 -31.41 13.01
N PHE A 407 6.82 -30.74 14.14
CA PHE A 407 6.47 -31.30 15.43
C PHE A 407 5.24 -30.60 16.03
N PRO A 408 4.21 -31.35 16.45
CA PRO A 408 3.09 -30.77 17.20
C PRO A 408 3.60 -30.21 18.54
N ARG A 409 2.85 -29.28 19.14
CA ARG A 409 3.28 -28.57 20.34
C ARG A 409 3.57 -29.47 21.55
N ASN A 410 2.89 -30.61 21.65
CA ASN A 410 3.14 -31.61 22.70
C ASN A 410 4.47 -32.39 22.53
N HIS A 411 5.16 -32.23 21.41
CA HIS A 411 6.41 -32.92 21.15
C HIS A 411 7.56 -32.19 21.84
N SER A 412 8.43 -32.92 22.55
CA SER A 412 9.55 -32.33 23.31
C SER A 412 10.55 -31.54 22.47
N ALA A 413 10.65 -31.83 21.17
CA ALA A 413 11.47 -31.08 20.21
C ALA A 413 10.84 -29.75 19.73
N CYS A 414 9.57 -29.47 20.07
CA CYS A 414 8.93 -28.21 19.76
C CYS A 414 9.46 -27.11 20.70
N ALA A 415 9.84 -25.94 20.17
CA ALA A 415 10.43 -24.87 20.97
C ALA A 415 9.52 -24.41 22.14
N SER A 416 8.21 -24.50 21.93
CA SER A 416 7.17 -24.16 22.91
C SER A 416 6.80 -25.27 23.88
N PHE A 417 7.40 -26.45 23.77
CA PHE A 417 7.34 -27.43 24.84
C PHE A 417 8.09 -26.92 26.09
N LYS A 418 9.01 -25.97 25.91
CA LYS A 418 9.75 -25.34 27.02
C LYS A 418 8.81 -24.51 27.90
N ALA A 419 9.10 -24.52 29.20
CA ALA A 419 8.46 -23.64 30.15
C ALA A 419 8.60 -22.17 29.73
N ARG A 420 7.56 -21.38 30.00
CA ARG A 420 7.58 -19.94 29.75
C ARG A 420 8.77 -19.29 30.47
N PRO A 421 9.45 -18.29 29.87
CA PRO A 421 10.49 -17.54 30.54
C PRO A 421 10.00 -16.93 31.87
N GLY A 422 10.85 -16.98 32.90
CA GLY A 422 10.59 -16.31 34.17
C GLY A 422 10.65 -14.78 34.06
N THR A 423 10.12 -14.06 35.06
CA THR A 423 10.29 -12.60 35.16
C THR A 423 11.74 -12.24 35.46
N THR A 424 12.24 -11.19 34.81
CA THR A 424 13.59 -10.68 35.07
C THR A 424 13.61 -9.90 36.40
N GLY A 425 14.67 -10.08 37.21
CA GLY A 425 14.91 -9.24 38.41
C GLY A 425 14.68 -9.86 39.80
N VAL A 426 14.40 -11.17 39.93
CA VAL A 426 14.26 -11.82 41.27
C VAL A 426 15.62 -12.23 41.87
N GLY A 427 16.71 -12.11 41.12
CA GLY A 427 18.06 -12.49 41.57
C GLY A 427 18.81 -11.34 42.25
N GLY A 428 18.59 -11.12 43.54
CA GLY A 428 19.45 -10.24 44.35
C GLY A 428 18.79 -9.70 45.63
N GLY A 429 18.95 -10.40 46.76
CA GLY A 429 19.14 -9.74 48.05
C GLY A 429 17.94 -9.27 48.88
N MET A 430 16.67 -9.52 48.53
CA MET A 430 15.57 -9.38 49.51
C MET A 430 15.33 -10.73 50.21
N SER A 431 16.14 -11.00 51.22
CA SER A 431 15.74 -11.90 52.32
C SER A 431 14.45 -11.34 52.90
N VAL A 432 13.32 -11.98 52.58
CA VAL A 432 12.05 -11.76 53.25
C VAL A 432 12.26 -12.20 54.69
N ARG A 433 12.62 -11.25 55.55
CA ARG A 433 12.59 -11.40 57.00
C ARG A 433 11.15 -11.75 57.35
N LYS A 434 10.89 -13.03 57.63
CA LYS A 434 9.72 -13.49 58.39
C LYS A 434 9.76 -12.76 59.73
N SER A 435 9.01 -11.68 59.85
CA SER A 435 8.59 -11.15 61.14
C SER A 435 7.09 -11.37 61.23
N ILE A 436 6.66 -11.81 62.42
CA ILE A 436 5.31 -12.16 62.83
C ILE A 436 5.01 -13.67 62.67
N ASP A 437 5.46 -14.45 63.66
CA ASP A 437 4.58 -15.18 64.59
C ASP A 437 5.43 -15.94 65.63
N GLU A 438 5.65 -15.30 66.78
CA GLU A 438 5.96 -16.00 68.03
C GLU A 438 4.68 -15.99 68.88
N GLY A 439 4.14 -17.18 69.17
CA GLY A 439 3.01 -17.32 70.08
C GLY A 439 2.35 -18.70 70.05
N ALA A 440 2.77 -19.55 70.99
CA ALA A 440 2.06 -20.69 71.57
C ALA A 440 2.14 -22.10 70.90
N GLU A 441 2.94 -22.93 71.59
CA GLU A 441 2.63 -24.28 72.10
C GLU A 441 2.48 -25.52 71.19
N ALA A 442 3.43 -26.44 71.45
CA ALA A 442 3.30 -27.89 71.62
C ALA A 442 3.02 -28.82 70.42
N THR A 443 4.08 -29.58 70.12
CA THR A 443 4.22 -30.93 69.49
C THR A 443 3.21 -32.01 69.93
N PRO A 444 3.15 -33.25 69.33
CA PRO A 444 4.08 -33.86 68.35
C PRO A 444 3.50 -34.72 67.19
N ALA A 445 4.41 -34.98 66.23
CA ALA A 445 4.74 -36.26 65.58
C ALA A 445 4.11 -36.75 64.26
N VAL A 446 4.99 -37.48 63.56
CA VAL A 446 4.86 -38.39 62.40
C VAL A 446 4.97 -37.70 61.03
N GLY A 447 5.92 -37.98 60.14
CA GLY A 447 6.97 -38.99 60.03
C GLY A 447 7.25 -39.25 58.53
N GLY A 448 8.52 -39.50 58.17
CA GLY A 448 8.97 -39.98 56.84
C GLY A 448 9.56 -38.89 55.92
N ALA A 449 10.87 -38.70 55.73
CA ALA A 449 11.98 -39.57 55.32
C ALA A 449 12.15 -39.76 53.79
N CYS A 450 13.12 -39.03 53.21
CA CYS A 450 14.10 -39.40 52.15
C CYS A 450 14.75 -38.09 51.64
N ALA A 451 16.02 -37.75 51.93
CA ALA A 451 17.30 -38.34 51.49
C ALA A 451 17.34 -38.56 49.96
N SER A 452 18.32 -38.15 49.16
CA SER A 452 19.70 -37.62 49.25
C SER A 452 19.96 -36.92 47.89
N THR A 453 20.98 -36.12 47.56
CA THR A 453 22.43 -36.34 47.71
C THR A 453 23.11 -35.05 47.25
N LEU A 454 23.95 -34.45 48.11
CA LEU A 454 24.87 -33.36 47.81
C LEU A 454 26.23 -33.97 47.51
N HIS A 455 26.89 -33.52 46.44
CA HIS A 455 28.30 -33.80 46.20
C HIS A 455 29.07 -32.50 45.99
N ASP A 456 30.07 -32.32 46.85
CA ASP A 456 31.08 -31.27 46.85
C ASP A 456 31.99 -31.29 45.61
N ALA A 457 32.39 -30.10 45.14
CA ALA A 457 33.73 -29.81 44.60
C ALA A 457 33.93 -28.28 44.53
N ARG A 458 34.65 -27.71 45.49
CA ARG A 458 36.04 -27.18 45.41
C ARG A 458 36.24 -26.01 44.44
N LEU A 459 36.42 -24.83 45.04
CA LEU A 459 36.95 -23.61 44.46
C LEU A 459 38.48 -23.73 44.30
N GLU A 460 38.98 -23.55 43.08
CA GLU A 460 40.35 -23.12 42.83
C GLU A 460 40.37 -21.93 41.88
N ASP A 461 41.25 -21.00 42.25
CA ASP A 461 41.53 -19.68 41.71
C ASP A 461 42.47 -19.80 40.51
N THR A 462 42.21 -19.09 39.40
CA THR A 462 43.26 -18.71 38.45
C THR A 462 42.86 -17.49 37.64
N ARG A 463 43.74 -16.48 37.70
CA ARG A 463 43.71 -15.21 36.98
C ARG A 463 44.08 -15.36 35.48
N ALA A 464 43.58 -14.37 34.74
CA ALA A 464 44.09 -13.79 33.48
C ALA A 464 43.86 -14.56 32.16
N VAL A 465 42.84 -14.12 31.41
CA VAL A 465 42.74 -14.30 29.95
C VAL A 465 42.26 -13.00 29.29
N HIS A 466 42.92 -12.67 28.18
CA HIS A 466 42.71 -11.57 27.23
C HIS A 466 41.25 -11.37 26.74
N PRO A 467 40.91 -10.21 26.13
CA PRO A 467 39.55 -9.91 25.67
C PRO A 467 39.21 -10.72 24.42
N ALA A 468 38.65 -11.90 24.62
CA ALA A 468 38.11 -12.74 23.56
C ALA A 468 36.70 -12.25 23.16
N THR A 469 36.60 -11.87 21.90
CA THR A 469 35.43 -11.93 21.01
C THR A 469 34.12 -12.46 21.62
N CYS A 470 33.09 -11.63 21.47
CA CYS A 470 31.66 -11.92 21.63
C CYS A 470 31.22 -13.17 20.82
N GLU A 471 31.48 -14.37 21.34
CA GLU A 471 30.92 -15.61 20.85
C GLU A 471 30.19 -16.37 21.96
N LYS A 472 28.86 -16.43 21.78
CA LYS A 472 27.93 -17.47 22.23
C LYS A 472 27.76 -17.63 23.74
N ALA A 473 27.24 -16.58 24.36
CA ALA A 473 26.21 -16.83 25.37
C ALA A 473 24.99 -17.47 24.66
N HIS A 474 24.79 -18.77 24.82
CA HIS A 474 23.50 -19.44 24.61
C HIS A 474 22.50 -18.96 25.69
N GLY A 475 22.30 -17.64 25.78
CA GLY A 475 21.33 -17.00 26.66
C GLY A 475 19.93 -17.42 26.28
N SER A 476 19.11 -17.70 27.30
CA SER A 476 17.65 -17.82 27.28
C SER A 476 17.03 -17.65 25.89
N HIS A 477 16.61 -18.75 25.27
CA HIS A 477 15.83 -18.70 24.04
C HIS A 477 14.71 -17.65 24.21
N ALA A 478 14.79 -16.60 23.39
CA ALA A 478 13.94 -15.43 23.37
C ALA A 478 12.45 -15.81 23.30
N LEU A 479 11.56 -14.85 23.63
CA LEU A 479 10.15 -15.09 23.47
C LEU A 479 9.84 -15.46 21.99
N ASP A 480 9.41 -16.70 21.73
CA ASP A 480 9.28 -17.24 20.37
C ASP A 480 7.89 -16.96 19.77
N MET A 481 7.88 -16.27 18.63
CA MET A 481 6.67 -15.81 17.94
C MET A 481 6.04 -16.86 17.01
N ASP A 482 6.73 -17.95 16.65
CA ASP A 482 6.45 -18.69 15.40
C ASP A 482 6.48 -20.24 15.53
N HIS A 483 5.72 -20.85 16.44
CA HIS A 483 5.88 -22.30 16.75
C HIS A 483 4.64 -23.21 16.61
N ILE A 484 3.50 -22.71 16.13
CA ILE A 484 2.26 -23.52 16.07
C ILE A 484 1.92 -23.86 14.63
N HIS A 485 1.95 -25.16 14.30
CA HIS A 485 1.54 -25.64 13.00
C HIS A 485 0.02 -25.42 12.78
N VAL A 486 -0.30 -24.77 11.68
CA VAL A 486 -1.63 -24.42 11.20
C VAL A 486 -1.77 -25.11 9.85
N PRO A 487 -2.68 -26.08 9.70
CA PRO A 487 -2.90 -26.74 8.42
C PRO A 487 -3.27 -25.75 7.32
N PHE A 488 -2.90 -26.05 6.08
CA PHE A 488 -3.10 -25.14 4.94
C PHE A 488 -4.52 -24.58 4.81
N PHE A 489 -5.57 -25.39 4.99
CA PHE A 489 -6.94 -24.89 4.90
C PHE A 489 -7.30 -23.88 6.00
N HIS A 490 -6.83 -24.09 7.23
CA HIS A 490 -7.00 -23.13 8.31
C HIS A 490 -6.21 -21.84 8.02
N PHE A 491 -4.99 -21.98 7.51
CA PHE A 491 -4.17 -20.85 7.06
C PHE A 491 -4.87 -20.07 5.94
N LEU A 492 -5.43 -20.76 4.95
CA LEU A 492 -6.15 -20.17 3.81
C LEU A 492 -7.37 -19.36 4.28
N LEU A 493 -8.18 -19.92 5.18
CA LEU A 493 -9.33 -19.23 5.76
C LEU A 493 -8.88 -17.99 6.56
N ALA A 494 -7.89 -18.14 7.43
CA ALA A 494 -7.39 -17.03 8.23
C ALA A 494 -6.79 -15.93 7.35
N TYR A 495 -6.09 -16.31 6.28
CA TYR A 495 -5.57 -15.38 5.29
C TYR A 495 -6.69 -14.55 4.68
N TYR A 496 -7.78 -15.17 4.20
CA TYR A 496 -8.88 -14.43 3.57
C TYR A 496 -9.74 -13.62 4.55
N PHE A 497 -9.86 -14.04 5.81
CA PHE A 497 -10.67 -13.32 6.79
C PHE A 497 -9.90 -12.22 7.54
N LEU A 498 -8.58 -12.34 7.68
CA LEU A 498 -7.76 -11.36 8.40
C LEU A 498 -7.07 -10.38 7.46
N VAL A 499 -6.37 -10.88 6.42
CA VAL A 499 -5.45 -10.05 5.63
C VAL A 499 -6.17 -8.96 4.83
N PRO A 500 -7.29 -9.22 4.12
CA PRO A 500 -8.01 -8.16 3.41
C PRO A 500 -8.53 -7.07 4.34
N ASN A 501 -9.05 -7.44 5.50
CA ASN A 501 -9.60 -6.50 6.49
C ASN A 501 -8.49 -5.66 7.12
N ALA A 502 -7.38 -6.28 7.52
CA ALA A 502 -6.18 -5.57 7.97
C ALA A 502 -5.64 -4.64 6.86
N THR A 503 -5.55 -5.13 5.62
CA THR A 503 -5.08 -4.32 4.48
C THR A 503 -5.95 -3.12 4.21
N PHE A 504 -7.27 -3.31 4.25
CA PHE A 504 -8.21 -2.21 4.08
C PHE A 504 -8.05 -1.15 5.17
N LEU A 505 -7.93 -1.58 6.44
CA LEU A 505 -7.72 -0.68 7.58
C LEU A 505 -6.41 0.08 7.45
N TRP A 506 -5.25 -0.61 7.44
CA TRP A 506 -3.97 0.07 7.51
C TRP A 506 -3.70 0.96 6.30
N MET A 507 -4.13 0.54 5.09
CA MET A 507 -3.93 1.34 3.89
C MET A 507 -4.89 2.53 3.85
N GLY A 508 -6.17 2.31 4.15
CA GLY A 508 -7.19 3.36 4.14
C GLY A 508 -6.89 4.45 5.18
N GLU A 509 -6.58 4.05 6.41
CA GLU A 509 -6.30 4.99 7.50
C GLU A 509 -4.93 5.68 7.34
N SER A 510 -3.90 5.00 6.81
CA SER A 510 -2.62 5.67 6.48
C SER A 510 -2.78 6.73 5.40
N LEU A 511 -3.62 6.48 4.38
CA LEU A 511 -3.93 7.48 3.34
C LEU A 511 -4.69 8.66 3.91
N LYS A 512 -5.68 8.42 4.79
CA LYS A 512 -6.42 9.48 5.49
C LYS A 512 -5.51 10.33 6.37
N LEU A 513 -4.60 9.70 7.12
CA LEU A 513 -3.60 10.39 7.93
C LEU A 513 -2.69 11.26 7.05
N ALA A 514 -2.11 10.71 5.98
CA ALA A 514 -1.24 11.45 5.08
C ALA A 514 -1.95 12.65 4.43
N LEU A 515 -3.24 12.52 4.11
CA LEU A 515 -4.07 13.64 3.66
C LEU A 515 -4.27 14.68 4.78
N ARG A 516 -4.63 14.23 5.98
CA ARG A 516 -4.87 15.09 7.15
C ARG A 516 -3.62 15.89 7.52
N GLU A 517 -2.45 15.28 7.53
CA GLU A 517 -1.17 15.96 7.78
C GLU A 517 -0.90 17.07 6.78
N ARG A 518 -1.21 16.86 5.50
CA ARG A 518 -1.05 17.91 4.47
C ARG A 518 -2.01 19.05 4.67
N LEU A 519 -3.27 18.73 5.00
CA LEU A 519 -4.27 19.75 5.30
C LEU A 519 -3.89 20.54 6.56
N GLN A 520 -3.30 19.89 7.56
CA GLN A 520 -2.77 20.55 8.74
C GLN A 520 -1.60 21.47 8.42
N ARG A 521 -0.61 21.00 7.64
CA ARG A 521 0.51 21.84 7.17
C ARG A 521 0.07 23.01 6.28
N ALA A 522 -1.06 22.86 5.60
CA ALA A 522 -1.68 23.93 4.80
C ALA A 522 -2.54 24.90 5.63
N GLY A 523 -2.69 24.67 6.95
CA GLY A 523 -3.53 25.49 7.83
C GLY A 523 -5.04 25.28 7.64
N VAL A 524 -5.46 24.21 6.94
CA VAL A 524 -6.87 23.92 6.66
C VAL A 524 -7.52 23.12 7.79
N VAL A 525 -6.75 22.24 8.45
CA VAL A 525 -7.22 21.42 9.57
C VAL A 525 -6.34 21.69 10.79
N ALA A 526 -6.96 22.03 11.91
CA ALA A 526 -6.23 22.17 13.17
C ALA A 526 -5.97 20.79 13.82
N MET A 527 -4.82 20.67 14.47
CA MET A 527 -4.56 19.56 15.40
C MET A 527 -5.40 19.77 16.66
N LYS A 528 -5.90 18.68 17.28
CA LYS A 528 -6.57 18.79 18.58
C LYS A 528 -5.57 19.30 19.63
N PRO A 529 -5.95 20.24 20.52
CA PRO A 529 -5.10 20.62 21.64
C PRO A 529 -4.68 19.39 22.45
N CYS A 530 -3.43 19.37 22.94
CA CYS A 530 -2.87 18.24 23.68
C CYS A 530 -2.26 18.71 25.00
N ASP A 531 -2.66 18.07 26.09
CA ASP A 531 -2.04 18.21 27.40
C ASP A 531 -1.03 17.08 27.62
N TYR A 532 0.20 17.26 27.12
CA TYR A 532 1.21 16.21 27.11
C TYR A 532 1.48 15.58 28.49
N PRO A 533 1.66 16.34 29.59
CA PRO A 533 1.83 15.75 30.92
C PRO A 533 0.67 14.83 31.33
N HIS A 534 -0.56 15.19 31.00
CA HIS A 534 -1.73 14.35 31.29
C HIS A 534 -1.74 13.09 30.44
N ILE A 535 -1.44 13.19 29.14
CA ILE A 535 -1.40 12.02 28.24
C ILE A 535 -0.29 11.04 28.64
N VAL A 536 0.89 11.53 29.02
CA VAL A 536 1.98 10.66 29.53
C VAL A 536 1.53 9.93 30.79
N ALA A 537 0.94 10.64 31.76
CA ALA A 537 0.40 10.00 32.96
C ALA A 537 -0.70 8.98 32.64
N LYS A 538 -1.58 9.29 31.68
CA LYS A 538 -2.64 8.38 31.22
C LYS A 538 -2.06 7.11 30.61
N LEU A 539 -1.03 7.19 29.77
CA LEU A 539 -0.35 6.00 29.22
C LEU A 539 0.30 5.14 30.32
N CYS A 540 0.94 5.76 31.31
CA CYS A 540 1.56 5.03 32.43
C CYS A 540 0.53 4.37 33.36
N LEU A 541 -0.60 5.02 33.63
CA LEU A 541 -1.60 4.55 34.60
C LEU A 541 -2.67 3.68 33.96
N GLU A 542 -3.08 3.96 32.73
CA GLU A 542 -4.22 3.33 32.06
C GLU A 542 -3.80 2.59 30.79
N GLY A 543 -2.51 2.38 30.54
CA GLY A 543 -1.99 1.52 29.46
C GLY A 543 -1.27 0.29 30.01
N MET A 544 -0.82 -0.63 29.13
CA MET A 544 -0.01 -1.78 29.59
C MET A 544 1.39 -1.40 30.07
N GLU A 545 1.77 -0.12 29.91
CA GLU A 545 2.99 0.44 30.50
C GLU A 545 3.03 0.37 32.03
N VAL A 546 1.88 0.13 32.68
CA VAL A 546 1.79 -0.10 34.13
C VAL A 546 2.77 -1.17 34.63
N ILE A 547 3.14 -2.15 33.80
CA ILE A 547 4.09 -3.22 34.18
C ILE A 547 5.47 -2.69 34.57
N ASN A 548 5.81 -1.45 34.18
CA ASN A 548 7.06 -0.78 34.52
C ASN A 548 6.98 0.03 35.82
N PHE A 549 5.87 -0.06 36.55
CA PHE A 549 5.71 0.54 37.87
C PHE A 549 6.67 -0.07 38.89
N GLN A 550 7.53 0.76 39.49
CA GLN A 550 8.46 0.34 40.51
C GLN A 550 7.89 0.50 41.91
N ARG A 551 7.45 1.71 42.28
CA ARG A 551 7.04 2.04 43.66
C ARG A 551 6.24 3.34 43.73
N MET A 552 5.48 3.50 44.81
CA MET A 552 4.90 4.77 45.22
C MET A 552 5.92 5.56 46.05
N LEU A 553 6.01 6.87 45.79
CA LEU A 553 6.80 7.85 46.53
C LEU A 553 5.86 8.86 47.19
N PHE A 554 6.35 9.54 48.22
CA PHE A 554 5.67 10.66 48.87
C PHE A 554 6.44 11.94 48.53
N GLY A 555 5.79 12.84 47.79
CA GLY A 555 6.29 14.18 47.49
C GLY A 555 5.95 15.18 48.58
N GLU A 556 6.22 16.46 48.32
CA GLU A 556 5.83 17.55 49.22
C GLU A 556 4.31 17.59 49.42
N GLY A 557 3.87 17.78 50.67
CA GLY A 557 2.46 17.85 51.02
C GLY A 557 1.71 16.52 50.91
N ASP A 558 2.36 15.40 51.24
CA ASP A 558 1.80 14.03 51.19
C ASP A 558 1.31 13.58 49.80
N ARG A 559 1.71 14.29 48.73
CA ARG A 559 1.37 13.94 47.35
C ARG A 559 1.93 12.57 46.99
N ARG A 560 1.08 11.70 46.47
CA ARG A 560 1.48 10.35 46.04
C ARG A 560 2.02 10.39 44.62
N ILE A 561 3.28 9.99 44.44
CA ILE A 561 3.97 10.00 43.14
C ILE A 561 4.32 8.56 42.75
N ALA A 562 3.74 8.07 41.66
CA ALA A 562 4.09 6.78 41.08
C ALA A 562 5.36 6.89 40.23
N ALA A 563 6.36 6.05 40.53
CA ALA A 563 7.61 5.98 39.78
C ALA A 563 7.61 4.79 38.82
N PHE A 564 7.78 5.08 37.53
CA PHE A 564 7.92 4.11 36.45
C PHE A 564 9.34 4.10 35.91
N HIS A 565 9.86 2.93 35.55
CA HIS A 565 11.21 2.78 35.02
C HIS A 565 11.26 1.68 33.96
N TRP A 566 11.77 2.06 32.80
CA TRP A 566 12.10 1.15 31.73
C TRP A 566 13.62 1.05 31.62
N HIS A 567 14.08 -0.19 31.56
CA HIS A 567 15.49 -0.50 31.34
C HIS A 567 15.69 -0.96 29.91
N ASP A 568 16.74 -0.45 29.27
CA ASP A 568 17.24 -0.96 28.00
C ASP A 568 16.20 -0.97 26.86
N ILE A 569 15.60 0.19 26.59
CA ILE A 569 14.62 0.38 25.51
C ILE A 569 15.35 0.54 24.18
N SER A 570 14.99 -0.26 23.18
CA SER A 570 15.35 0.04 21.79
C SER A 570 14.47 1.15 21.23
N TYR A 571 15.01 2.03 20.38
CA TYR A 571 14.23 3.06 19.67
C TYR A 571 14.70 3.21 18.22
N ILE A 572 13.94 3.96 17.40
CA ILE A 572 14.29 4.26 16.01
C ILE A 572 14.94 5.64 15.90
N GLN A 573 16.16 5.68 15.38
CA GLN A 573 16.91 6.90 15.12
C GLN A 573 16.43 7.62 13.85
N MET A 574 16.87 8.86 13.65
CA MET A 574 16.46 9.70 12.51
C MET A 574 16.84 9.14 11.13
N ASP A 575 17.83 8.25 11.06
CA ASP A 575 18.26 7.52 9.87
C ASP A 575 17.56 6.16 9.71
N ALA A 576 16.54 5.88 10.54
CA ALA A 576 15.82 4.62 10.62
C ALA A 576 16.67 3.39 11.03
N THR A 577 17.82 3.61 11.67
CA THR A 577 18.55 2.55 12.41
C THR A 577 18.00 2.41 13.83
N VAL A 578 18.42 1.35 14.53
CA VAL A 578 17.96 1.06 15.90
C VAL A 578 19.00 1.54 16.91
N GLY A 579 18.59 2.44 17.79
CA GLY A 579 19.36 2.89 18.95
C GLY A 579 18.88 2.24 20.25
N ARG A 580 19.55 2.56 21.36
CA ARG A 580 19.20 2.10 22.71
C ARG A 580 19.17 3.27 23.70
N VAL A 581 18.22 3.23 24.61
CA VAL A 581 18.11 4.06 25.81
C VAL A 581 18.35 3.13 27.00
N GLU A 582 19.37 3.42 27.81
CA GLU A 582 19.73 2.55 28.93
C GLU A 582 18.69 2.63 30.05
N SER A 583 18.19 3.84 30.32
CA SER A 583 17.25 4.11 31.38
C SER A 583 16.27 5.21 30.99
N PHE A 584 14.97 4.94 31.16
CA PHE A 584 13.90 5.92 31.04
C PHE A 584 13.08 5.91 32.32
N HIS A 585 12.93 7.06 32.97
CA HIS A 585 12.13 7.20 34.18
C HIS A 585 10.99 8.19 33.95
N VAL A 586 9.82 7.89 34.51
CA VAL A 586 8.67 8.80 34.52
C VAL A 586 8.08 8.83 35.93
N LEU A 587 7.93 10.03 36.47
CA LEU A 587 7.25 10.30 37.73
C LEU A 587 5.86 10.87 37.45
N VAL A 588 4.83 10.25 38.01
CA VAL A 588 3.43 10.64 37.80
C VAL A 588 2.79 10.94 39.15
N ASP A 589 2.22 12.13 39.29
CA ASP A 589 1.30 12.41 40.37
C ASP A 589 -0.02 11.68 40.06
N VAL A 590 -0.37 10.71 40.91
CA VAL A 590 -1.53 9.85 40.69
C VAL A 590 -2.86 10.52 41.01
N GLU A 591 -2.85 11.59 41.82
CA GLU A 591 -4.04 12.33 42.21
C GLU A 591 -4.42 13.34 41.13
N THR A 592 -3.45 14.11 40.65
CA THR A 592 -3.68 15.05 39.53
C THR A 592 -3.66 14.36 38.17
N ARG A 593 -3.14 13.12 38.10
CA ARG A 593 -2.94 12.33 36.87
C ARG A 593 -2.12 13.11 35.84
N ARG A 594 -0.99 13.66 36.29
CA ARG A 594 -0.05 14.42 35.46
C ARG A 594 1.37 13.94 35.67
N MET A 595 2.15 13.95 34.59
CA MET A 595 3.60 13.75 34.64
C MET A 595 4.24 14.90 35.44
N VAL A 596 5.01 14.55 36.47
CA VAL A 596 5.82 15.48 37.26
C VAL A 596 7.18 15.69 36.59
N GLU A 597 7.84 14.60 36.23
CA GLU A 597 9.17 14.60 35.61
C GLU A 597 9.33 13.36 34.72
N ALA A 598 10.12 13.49 33.66
CA ALA A 598 10.62 12.37 32.90
C ALA A 598 12.12 12.55 32.62
N THR A 599 12.89 11.48 32.73
CA THR A 599 14.33 11.48 32.42
C THR A 599 14.70 10.35 31.47
N ILE A 600 15.58 10.66 30.51
CA ILE A 600 16.19 9.68 29.58
C ILE A 600 17.70 9.72 29.84
N ASP A 601 18.26 8.60 30.26
CA ASP A 601 19.67 8.45 30.64
C ASP A 601 20.13 9.56 31.61
N GLY A 602 19.28 9.84 32.60
CA GLY A 602 19.49 10.87 33.63
C GLY A 602 19.22 12.32 33.18
N ARG A 603 18.88 12.56 31.91
CA ARG A 603 18.56 13.90 31.39
C ARG A 603 17.07 14.16 31.43
N VAL A 604 16.65 15.26 32.07
CA VAL A 604 15.24 15.69 32.10
C VAL A 604 14.77 16.02 30.69
N VAL A 605 13.59 15.51 30.31
CA VAL A 605 12.99 15.71 28.98
C VAL A 605 11.56 16.26 29.10
N PRO A 606 11.09 17.03 28.12
CA PRO A 606 9.71 17.53 28.11
C PRO A 606 8.71 16.39 27.88
N ALA A 607 7.49 16.57 28.38
CA ALA A 607 6.40 15.59 28.26
C ALA A 607 6.11 15.19 26.80
N LYS A 608 6.25 16.12 25.85
CA LYS A 608 6.09 15.85 24.42
C LYS A 608 7.08 14.79 23.92
N LYS A 609 8.32 14.84 24.38
CA LYS A 609 9.36 13.88 24.01
C LYS A 609 9.18 12.54 24.73
N ALA A 610 8.85 12.60 26.02
CA ALA A 610 8.50 11.41 26.81
C ALA A 610 7.32 10.64 26.18
N LEU A 611 6.30 11.34 25.67
CA LEU A 611 5.16 10.74 24.97
C LEU A 611 5.59 9.89 23.76
N ILE A 612 6.52 10.38 22.93
CA ILE A 612 6.94 9.67 21.72
C ILE A 612 7.67 8.37 22.08
N LEU A 613 8.58 8.42 23.06
CA LEU A 613 9.32 7.24 23.53
C LEU A 613 8.40 6.24 24.24
N LEU A 614 7.51 6.72 25.11
CA LEU A 614 6.55 5.88 25.81
C LEU A 614 5.62 5.18 24.84
N TRP A 615 5.07 5.90 23.87
CA TRP A 615 4.19 5.32 22.85
C TRP A 615 4.90 4.31 21.94
N PHE A 616 6.15 4.58 21.56
CA PHE A 616 6.96 3.61 20.84
C PHE A 616 7.22 2.35 21.66
N ASN A 617 7.55 2.50 22.95
CA ASN A 617 7.70 1.37 23.85
C ASN A 617 6.38 0.61 24.01
N THR A 618 5.24 1.29 23.99
CA THR A 618 3.93 0.61 24.03
C THR A 618 3.81 -0.34 22.85
N VAL A 619 4.06 0.13 21.63
CA VAL A 619 3.92 -0.65 20.39
C VAL A 619 5.01 -1.73 20.23
N PHE A 620 6.28 -1.40 20.42
CA PHE A 620 7.39 -2.29 20.06
C PHE A 620 8.12 -2.89 21.26
N GLY A 621 7.95 -2.30 22.44
CA GLY A 621 8.48 -2.80 23.70
C GLY A 621 7.53 -3.80 24.36
N THR A 622 6.43 -3.27 24.90
CA THR A 622 5.46 -4.00 25.73
C THR A 622 4.53 -4.87 24.89
N HIS A 623 3.94 -4.32 23.83
CA HIS A 623 2.95 -5.02 23.01
C HIS A 623 3.54 -6.25 22.28
N VAL A 624 4.78 -6.15 21.77
CA VAL A 624 5.49 -7.32 21.19
C VAL A 624 5.66 -8.45 22.22
N LYS A 625 5.92 -8.13 23.49
CA LYS A 625 6.02 -9.14 24.56
C LYS A 625 4.66 -9.80 24.83
N ILE A 626 3.56 -9.06 24.74
CA ILE A 626 2.19 -9.60 24.85
C ILE A 626 1.95 -10.63 23.75
N HIS A 627 2.22 -10.28 22.49
CA HIS A 627 2.09 -11.21 21.36
C HIS A 627 2.91 -12.47 21.55
N ALA A 628 4.15 -12.31 22.00
CA ALA A 628 5.02 -13.45 22.19
C ALA A 628 4.47 -14.34 23.32
N MET A 629 4.14 -13.78 24.49
CA MET A 629 3.54 -14.51 25.61
C MET A 629 2.24 -15.23 25.25
N ALA A 630 1.44 -14.66 24.35
CA ALA A 630 0.18 -15.24 23.91
C ALA A 630 0.35 -16.60 23.24
N ASN A 631 1.49 -16.86 22.60
CA ASN A 631 1.72 -18.15 21.98
C ASN A 631 1.73 -19.29 23.01
N TRP A 632 2.21 -19.07 24.24
CA TRP A 632 2.09 -20.07 25.31
C TRP A 632 0.63 -20.32 25.73
N GLY A 633 -0.29 -19.40 25.46
CA GLY A 633 -1.71 -19.54 25.74
C GLY A 633 -2.50 -20.44 24.78
N ILE A 634 -1.86 -20.98 23.74
CA ILE A 634 -2.53 -21.81 22.74
C ILE A 634 -2.53 -23.29 23.14
N ALA A 635 -3.67 -23.96 23.04
CA ALA A 635 -3.77 -25.38 23.36
C ALA A 635 -3.28 -26.26 22.19
N HIS A 636 -2.88 -27.48 22.51
CA HIS A 636 -2.42 -28.46 21.51
C HIS A 636 -3.60 -29.07 20.75
N HIS A 637 -4.69 -29.27 21.48
CA HIS A 637 -5.93 -29.85 20.99
C HIS A 637 -7.10 -29.10 21.61
N VAL A 638 -8.06 -28.73 20.77
CA VAL A 638 -9.29 -28.06 21.19
C VAL A 638 -10.42 -28.68 20.39
N GLU A 639 -11.39 -29.29 21.06
CA GLU A 639 -12.55 -29.90 20.41
C GLU A 639 -13.53 -28.84 19.88
N ASP A 640 -13.76 -27.79 20.67
CA ASP A 640 -14.62 -26.67 20.30
C ASP A 640 -14.06 -25.90 19.09
N LEU A 641 -14.84 -25.86 18.00
CA LEU A 641 -14.43 -25.24 16.74
C LEU A 641 -14.26 -23.73 16.84
N GLU A 642 -15.08 -23.04 17.65
CA GLU A 642 -15.00 -21.58 17.85
C GLU A 642 -13.69 -21.23 18.59
N VAL A 643 -13.37 -21.98 19.64
CA VAL A 643 -12.12 -21.81 20.40
C VAL A 643 -10.90 -22.17 19.55
N ARG A 644 -10.96 -23.26 18.78
CA ARG A 644 -9.89 -23.64 17.86
C ARG A 644 -9.64 -22.55 16.82
N TRP A 645 -10.70 -21.96 16.27
CA TRP A 645 -10.60 -20.85 15.33
C TRP A 645 -9.92 -19.62 15.94
N MET A 646 -10.25 -19.26 17.19
CA MET A 646 -9.61 -18.15 17.91
C MET A 646 -8.09 -18.35 18.09
N GLN A 647 -7.69 -19.59 18.39
CA GLN A 647 -6.27 -19.94 18.49
C GLN A 647 -5.55 -19.83 17.14
N ILE A 648 -6.18 -20.29 16.05
CA ILE A 648 -5.65 -20.12 14.69
C ILE A 648 -5.50 -18.64 14.34
N CYS A 649 -6.52 -17.81 14.63
CA CYS A 649 -6.46 -16.37 14.39
C CYS A 649 -5.27 -15.75 15.13
N THR A 650 -5.05 -16.10 16.39
CA THR A 650 -3.92 -15.61 17.19
C THR A 650 -2.57 -15.92 16.55
N VAL A 651 -2.34 -17.18 16.17
CA VAL A 651 -1.09 -17.62 15.52
C VAL A 651 -0.86 -16.86 14.20
N MET A 652 -1.92 -16.75 13.40
CA MET A 652 -1.85 -16.10 12.10
C MET A 652 -1.61 -14.60 12.22
N TYR A 653 -2.27 -13.94 13.17
CA TYR A 653 -2.10 -12.50 13.41
C TYR A 653 -0.70 -12.17 13.90
N ASN A 654 -0.17 -12.97 14.84
CA ASN A 654 1.22 -12.87 15.31
C ASN A 654 2.22 -12.98 14.14
N PHE A 655 2.04 -13.98 13.28
CA PHE A 655 2.90 -14.16 12.11
C PHE A 655 2.86 -12.94 11.17
N PHE A 656 1.67 -12.45 10.84
CA PHE A 656 1.52 -11.29 9.94
C PHE A 656 2.10 -10.01 10.57
N GLY A 657 1.85 -9.77 11.86
CA GLY A 657 2.41 -8.65 12.61
C GLY A 657 3.94 -8.70 12.68
N PHE A 658 4.54 -9.88 12.85
CA PHE A 658 6.00 -9.96 12.91
C PHE A 658 6.68 -9.87 11.54
N THR A 659 6.14 -10.57 10.53
CA THR A 659 6.81 -10.70 9.23
C THR A 659 6.36 -9.68 8.20
N THR A 660 5.05 -9.47 8.09
CA THR A 660 4.46 -8.65 7.01
C THR A 660 4.53 -7.17 7.37
N PHE A 661 4.20 -6.81 8.61
CA PHE A 661 4.29 -5.42 9.04
C PHE A 661 5.73 -4.90 8.96
N THR A 662 6.67 -5.57 9.63
CA THR A 662 8.04 -5.05 9.77
C THR A 662 8.78 -4.90 8.45
N ARG A 663 8.47 -5.73 7.43
CA ARG A 663 9.14 -5.68 6.12
C ARG A 663 8.25 -5.13 5.02
N THR A 664 7.13 -5.78 4.73
CA THR A 664 6.34 -5.50 3.54
C THR A 664 5.60 -4.16 3.65
N ILE A 665 4.95 -3.91 4.80
CA ILE A 665 4.13 -2.72 5.00
C ILE A 665 5.01 -1.47 5.12
N THR A 666 6.06 -1.51 5.94
CA THR A 666 6.99 -0.37 6.09
C THR A 666 7.71 -0.01 4.79
N GLN A 667 8.11 -1.01 3.99
CA GLN A 667 8.68 -0.77 2.66
C GLN A 667 7.65 -0.20 1.69
N PHE A 668 6.40 -0.66 1.75
CA PHE A 668 5.33 -0.12 0.93
C PHE A 668 5.07 1.35 1.26
N TRP A 669 4.97 1.71 2.55
CA TRP A 669 4.79 3.10 2.98
C TRP A 669 5.90 4.01 2.44
N PHE A 670 7.16 3.57 2.55
CA PHE A 670 8.29 4.32 2.01
C PHE A 670 8.23 4.45 0.48
N LYS A 671 8.03 3.33 -0.24
CA LYS A 671 7.99 3.31 -1.72
C LYS A 671 6.83 4.12 -2.29
N THR A 672 5.73 4.24 -1.55
CA THR A 672 4.55 5.03 -1.96
C THR A 672 4.62 6.49 -1.50
N GLY A 673 5.64 6.86 -0.70
CA GLY A 673 5.77 8.20 -0.14
C GLY A 673 4.73 8.52 0.93
N LEU A 674 4.14 7.49 1.56
CA LEU A 674 3.33 7.65 2.77
C LEU A 674 4.20 8.01 3.98
N THR A 675 5.43 7.47 4.03
CA THR A 675 6.46 7.85 4.99
C THR A 675 7.69 8.40 4.27
N LEU A 676 8.45 9.25 4.95
CA LEU A 676 9.73 9.79 4.47
C LEU A 676 10.86 8.75 4.56
N ARG A 677 10.73 7.77 5.46
CA ARG A 677 11.77 6.79 5.78
C ARG A 677 11.27 5.35 5.62
N CYS A 678 12.22 4.44 5.42
CA CYS A 678 11.97 3.00 5.40
C CYS A 678 12.22 2.39 6.79
N TYR A 679 11.15 1.96 7.45
CA TYR A 679 11.21 1.43 8.81
C TYR A 679 11.42 -0.08 8.89
N SER A 680 12.06 -0.68 7.89
CA SER A 680 12.25 -2.14 7.86
C SER A 680 13.10 -2.68 9.01
N ASN A 681 13.94 -1.82 9.61
CA ASN A 681 14.79 -2.17 10.74
C ASN A 681 14.02 -2.26 12.08
N VAL A 682 12.74 -1.87 12.13
CA VAL A 682 11.94 -1.96 13.36
C VAL A 682 11.78 -3.39 13.87
N LYS A 683 12.00 -4.39 13.00
CA LYS A 683 12.13 -5.79 13.41
C LYS A 683 13.23 -6.00 14.44
N LEU A 684 14.36 -5.28 14.33
CA LEU A 684 15.48 -5.39 15.27
C LEU A 684 15.11 -4.80 16.63
N ALA A 685 14.38 -3.69 16.66
CA ALA A 685 13.84 -3.12 17.90
C ALA A 685 12.86 -4.11 18.56
N SER A 686 11.93 -4.67 17.78
CA SER A 686 10.98 -5.68 18.28
C SER A 686 11.68 -6.91 18.84
N ALA A 687 12.73 -7.40 18.16
CA ALA A 687 13.51 -8.55 18.61
C ALA A 687 14.30 -8.26 19.89
N HIS A 688 14.90 -7.06 19.99
CA HIS A 688 15.55 -6.60 21.21
C HIS A 688 14.57 -6.57 22.37
N SER A 689 13.42 -5.91 22.21
CA SER A 689 12.37 -5.85 23.22
C SER A 689 11.90 -7.23 23.66
N ALA A 690 11.65 -8.15 22.74
CA ALA A 690 11.30 -9.54 23.08
C ALA A 690 12.39 -10.25 23.90
N SER A 691 13.67 -9.90 23.72
CA SER A 691 14.79 -10.50 24.44
C SER A 691 14.98 -9.97 25.87
N THR A 692 14.51 -8.76 26.19
CA THR A 692 14.64 -8.15 27.53
C THR A 692 13.74 -8.79 28.61
N GLY A 693 12.84 -9.68 28.22
CA GLY A 693 11.92 -10.35 29.15
C GLY A 693 10.84 -9.43 29.73
N VAL A 694 10.07 -9.93 30.70
CA VAL A 694 9.01 -9.16 31.38
C VAL A 694 9.51 -8.70 32.75
N PRO A 695 9.48 -7.39 33.05
CA PRO A 695 9.92 -6.89 34.35
C PRO A 695 9.03 -7.42 35.47
N PHE A 696 9.59 -7.55 36.67
CA PHE A 696 8.82 -7.85 37.87
C PHE A 696 7.84 -6.71 38.18
N HIS A 697 6.57 -7.06 38.39
CA HIS A 697 5.46 -6.11 38.54
C HIS A 697 4.56 -6.43 39.76
N GLY A 698 5.15 -7.00 40.83
CA GLY A 698 4.41 -7.33 42.06
C GLY A 698 3.82 -6.14 42.80
N ASN A 699 4.36 -4.93 42.57
CA ASN A 699 3.95 -3.70 43.25
C ASN A 699 2.67 -3.07 42.68
N LEU A 700 2.14 -3.58 41.55
CA LEU A 700 0.96 -3.04 40.87
C LEU A 700 -0.28 -2.87 41.77
N ARG A 701 -0.41 -3.64 42.86
CA ARG A 701 -1.53 -3.48 43.80
C ARG A 701 -1.62 -2.06 44.38
N GLN A 702 -0.50 -1.36 44.52
CA GLN A 702 -0.45 0.04 44.99
C GLN A 702 -1.14 1.01 44.02
N LEU A 703 -1.27 0.65 42.74
CA LEU A 703 -1.94 1.46 41.73
C LEU A 703 -3.44 1.15 41.59
N SER A 704 -3.96 0.14 42.29
CA SER A 704 -5.35 -0.31 42.08
C SER A 704 -6.41 0.74 42.45
N GLU A 705 -6.08 1.72 43.29
CA GLU A 705 -6.97 2.85 43.62
C GLU A 705 -6.91 3.97 42.57
N TYR A 706 -5.84 4.01 41.77
CA TYR A 706 -5.51 5.13 40.86
C TYR A 706 -5.64 4.78 39.37
N SER A 707 -5.73 3.49 39.07
CA SER A 707 -5.81 2.96 37.71
C SER A 707 -7.01 2.04 37.58
N THR A 708 -7.93 2.42 36.69
CA THR A 708 -9.11 1.63 36.38
C THR A 708 -8.70 0.31 35.74
N LEU A 709 -7.72 0.36 34.83
CA LEU A 709 -7.17 -0.82 34.18
C LEU A 709 -6.53 -1.78 35.19
N VAL A 710 -5.64 -1.31 36.07
CA VAL A 710 -4.94 -2.19 37.04
C VAL A 710 -5.94 -2.86 38.00
N ASN A 711 -6.91 -2.10 38.52
CA ASN A 711 -7.97 -2.65 39.38
C ASN A 711 -8.75 -3.77 38.67
N PHE A 712 -9.13 -3.53 37.41
CA PHE A 712 -9.82 -4.50 36.59
C PHE A 712 -8.96 -5.75 36.36
N MET A 713 -7.71 -5.57 35.91
CA MET A 713 -6.79 -6.67 35.60
C MET A 713 -6.51 -7.56 36.81
N LEU A 714 -6.27 -6.98 37.99
CA LEU A 714 -6.01 -7.75 39.22
C LEU A 714 -7.22 -8.62 39.62
N LYS A 715 -8.44 -8.10 39.47
CA LYS A 715 -9.67 -8.82 39.81
C LYS A 715 -10.00 -9.89 38.76
N VAL A 716 -9.93 -9.54 37.48
CA VAL A 716 -10.29 -10.42 36.37
C VAL A 716 -9.27 -11.53 36.20
N ARG A 717 -7.96 -11.27 36.35
CA ARG A 717 -6.92 -12.31 36.29
C ARG A 717 -7.19 -13.45 37.27
N ARG A 718 -7.52 -13.13 38.53
CA ARG A 718 -7.82 -14.14 39.54
C ARG A 718 -9.00 -15.03 39.12
N LYS A 719 -10.07 -14.41 38.61
CA LYS A 719 -11.23 -15.13 38.10
C LYS A 719 -10.89 -15.98 36.88
N PHE A 720 -10.14 -15.42 35.92
CA PHE A 720 -9.72 -16.10 34.71
C PHE A 720 -8.96 -17.38 35.02
N LEU A 721 -7.93 -17.31 35.87
CA LEU A 721 -7.12 -18.47 36.24
C LEU A 721 -7.94 -19.54 36.98
N ALA A 722 -8.87 -19.12 37.85
CA ALA A 722 -9.77 -20.04 38.54
C ALA A 722 -10.75 -20.74 37.59
N GLU A 723 -11.32 -20.04 36.61
CA GLU A 723 -12.17 -20.66 35.57
C GLU A 723 -11.34 -21.54 34.64
N PHE A 724 -10.12 -21.14 34.29
CA PHE A 724 -9.25 -21.92 33.40
C PHE A 724 -8.92 -23.27 34.04
N ALA A 725 -8.62 -23.30 35.35
CA ALA A 725 -8.36 -24.54 36.07
C ALA A 725 -9.55 -25.52 36.02
N ARG A 726 -10.79 -25.02 35.99
CA ARG A 726 -12.00 -25.85 35.85
C ARG A 726 -12.18 -26.41 34.43
N HIS A 727 -11.68 -25.68 33.45
CA HIS A 727 -11.76 -25.98 32.03
C HIS A 727 -10.42 -26.45 31.44
N GLN A 728 -9.48 -26.91 32.28
CA GLN A 728 -8.12 -27.21 31.83
C GLN A 728 -8.07 -28.30 30.74
N ALA A 729 -9.03 -29.24 30.78
CA ALA A 729 -9.19 -30.28 29.76
C ALA A 729 -9.51 -29.69 28.37
N ASP A 730 -10.29 -28.61 28.31
CA ASP A 730 -10.68 -27.93 27.07
C ASP A 730 -9.49 -27.18 26.42
N PHE A 731 -8.43 -26.93 27.21
CA PHE A 731 -7.26 -26.15 26.82
C PHE A 731 -5.95 -26.94 27.02
N ALA A 732 -5.96 -28.24 26.71
CA ALA A 732 -4.83 -29.14 26.94
C ALA A 732 -3.50 -28.57 26.39
N GLY A 733 -2.53 -28.37 27.29
CA GLY A 733 -1.19 -27.87 26.96
C GLY A 733 -1.04 -26.33 26.88
N ALA A 734 -2.13 -25.57 27.01
CA ALA A 734 -2.07 -24.12 27.11
C ALA A 734 -1.61 -23.67 28.51
N ASP A 735 -0.79 -22.61 28.56
CA ASP A 735 -0.46 -21.90 29.79
C ASP A 735 -1.58 -20.90 30.10
N ALA A 736 -2.17 -21.00 31.29
CA ALA A 736 -3.31 -20.17 31.69
C ALA A 736 -2.96 -18.66 31.67
N GLU A 737 -1.73 -18.31 32.05
CA GLU A 737 -1.27 -16.92 32.07
C GLU A 737 -0.99 -16.40 30.65
N GLY A 738 -0.35 -17.19 29.80
CA GLY A 738 -0.17 -16.89 28.39
C GLY A 738 -1.53 -16.67 27.70
N MET A 739 -2.53 -17.48 28.04
CA MET A 739 -3.88 -17.31 27.50
C MET A 739 -4.53 -16.02 28.01
N PHE A 740 -4.41 -15.70 29.30
CA PHE A 740 -4.89 -14.43 29.86
C PHE A 740 -4.23 -13.22 29.16
N VAL A 741 -2.92 -13.28 28.93
CA VAL A 741 -2.17 -12.23 28.24
C VAL A 741 -2.61 -12.08 26.78
N GLY A 742 -2.70 -13.18 26.04
CA GLY A 742 -3.09 -13.15 24.62
C GLY A 742 -4.54 -12.78 24.37
N THR A 743 -5.41 -12.96 25.35
CA THR A 743 -6.84 -12.64 25.23
C THR A 743 -7.17 -11.32 25.89
N VAL A 744 -7.12 -11.27 27.22
CA VAL A 744 -7.53 -10.10 28.01
C VAL A 744 -6.51 -8.97 27.92
N CYS A 745 -5.22 -9.21 28.17
CA CYS A 745 -4.24 -8.12 28.13
C CYS A 745 -4.12 -7.51 26.72
N HIS A 746 -3.98 -8.34 25.68
CA HIS A 746 -3.84 -7.87 24.30
C HIS A 746 -5.02 -7.00 23.84
N SER A 747 -6.25 -7.47 24.05
CA SER A 747 -7.44 -6.73 23.61
C SER A 747 -7.62 -5.40 24.34
N LEU A 748 -7.30 -5.36 25.64
CA LEU A 748 -7.29 -4.13 26.41
C LEU A 748 -6.11 -3.23 26.08
N ASP A 749 -4.96 -3.77 25.69
CA ASP A 749 -3.81 -2.98 25.24
C ASP A 749 -4.21 -2.11 24.04
N HIS A 750 -4.78 -2.71 22.99
CA HIS A 750 -5.30 -1.97 21.84
C HIS A 750 -6.41 -0.98 22.21
N CYS A 751 -7.36 -1.39 23.05
CA CYS A 751 -8.41 -0.49 23.54
C CYS A 751 -7.80 0.75 24.21
N MET A 752 -6.86 0.55 25.11
CA MET A 752 -6.27 1.64 25.87
C MET A 752 -5.31 2.46 25.00
N MET A 753 -4.65 1.86 24.02
CA MET A 753 -3.92 2.58 22.98
C MET A 753 -4.84 3.53 22.20
N ASP A 754 -6.04 3.08 21.84
CA ASP A 754 -7.01 3.90 21.11
C ASP A 754 -7.47 5.10 21.96
N GLU A 755 -7.81 4.81 23.21
CA GLU A 755 -8.38 5.78 24.16
C GLU A 755 -7.34 6.74 24.76
N ASN A 756 -6.08 6.32 24.89
CA ASN A 756 -5.04 7.13 25.52
C ASN A 756 -4.36 8.10 24.54
N LEU A 757 -4.27 7.76 23.25
CA LEU A 757 -3.69 8.62 22.21
C LEU A 757 -4.75 8.98 21.16
N GLU A 758 -5.63 9.93 21.46
CA GLU A 758 -6.79 10.25 20.61
C GLU A 758 -6.41 10.81 19.22
N ASP A 759 -5.40 11.68 19.16
CA ASP A 759 -4.95 12.29 17.90
C ASP A 759 -3.52 11.83 17.57
N PRO A 760 -3.29 11.11 16.45
CA PRO A 760 -1.94 10.73 16.04
C PRO A 760 -1.04 11.95 15.83
N LEU A 761 -1.59 13.12 15.47
CA LEU A 761 -0.79 14.32 15.23
C LEU A 761 -0.09 14.87 16.48
N TRP A 762 -0.47 14.42 17.69
CA TRP A 762 0.24 14.75 18.93
C TRP A 762 1.68 14.24 18.97
N LEU A 763 2.01 13.20 18.19
CA LEU A 763 3.37 12.69 18.07
C LEU A 763 4.22 13.62 17.21
N ASP A 764 5.29 14.20 17.76
CA ASP A 764 6.07 15.24 17.08
C ASP A 764 7.02 14.69 16.01
N VAL A 765 6.67 14.84 14.73
CA VAL A 765 7.55 14.43 13.62
C VAL A 765 8.74 15.37 13.40
N ASP A 766 8.70 16.56 14.01
CA ASP A 766 9.76 17.57 13.92
C ASP A 766 10.74 17.49 15.10
N ASP A 767 10.54 16.56 16.05
CA ASP A 767 11.52 16.31 17.12
C ASP A 767 12.85 15.85 16.51
N ALA A 768 13.95 16.50 16.93
CA ALA A 768 15.26 16.29 16.33
C ALA A 768 15.84 14.89 16.56
N GLU A 769 15.40 14.18 17.59
CA GLU A 769 15.92 12.86 17.96
C GLU A 769 14.91 11.75 17.63
N PHE A 770 13.64 12.00 17.93
CA PHE A 770 12.55 11.02 17.86
C PHE A 770 11.54 11.29 16.74
N GLY A 771 11.78 12.25 15.85
CA GLY A 771 10.86 12.59 14.76
C GLY A 771 10.57 11.41 13.80
N ALA A 772 11.58 10.57 13.52
CA ALA A 772 11.41 9.35 12.74
C ALA A 772 10.51 8.33 13.46
N MET A 773 10.65 8.24 14.79
CA MET A 773 9.83 7.37 15.61
C MET A 773 8.37 7.86 15.64
N ALA A 774 8.17 9.16 15.85
CA ALA A 774 6.86 9.79 15.78
C ALA A 774 6.16 9.54 14.44
N GLU A 775 6.85 9.70 13.31
CA GLU A 775 6.31 9.43 11.97
C GLU A 775 5.79 7.99 11.84
N LEU A 776 6.60 6.99 12.22
CA LEU A 776 6.19 5.59 12.21
C LEU A 776 4.98 5.35 13.12
N MET A 777 5.00 5.94 14.31
CA MET A 777 3.97 5.77 15.33
C MET A 777 2.63 6.38 14.98
N ARG A 778 2.59 7.46 14.18
CA ARG A 778 1.32 7.99 13.65
C ARG A 778 0.62 6.97 12.77
N HIS A 779 1.37 6.29 11.89
CA HIS A 779 0.83 5.27 11.01
C HIS A 779 0.38 4.01 11.77
N VAL A 780 1.16 3.57 12.75
CA VAL A 780 0.75 2.46 13.63
C VAL A 780 -0.55 2.81 14.36
N ARG A 781 -0.63 4.01 14.93
CA ARG A 781 -1.80 4.47 15.69
C ARG A 781 -3.10 4.41 14.87
N VAL A 782 -3.09 4.82 13.60
CA VAL A 782 -4.31 4.84 12.78
C VAL A 782 -4.57 3.50 12.09
N GLY A 783 -3.53 2.73 11.78
CA GLY A 783 -3.63 1.55 10.92
C GLY A 783 -3.70 0.21 11.64
N PHE A 784 -3.31 0.15 12.92
CA PHE A 784 -3.17 -1.11 13.67
C PHE A 784 -3.78 -1.08 15.06
N VAL A 785 -4.11 0.09 15.61
CA VAL A 785 -4.74 0.18 16.93
C VAL A 785 -6.26 -0.07 16.90
N PRO A 786 -7.03 0.52 15.96
CA PRO A 786 -8.48 0.28 15.87
C PRO A 786 -8.81 -1.15 15.48
N ASP A 787 -10.02 -1.61 15.81
CA ASP A 787 -10.50 -2.95 15.42
C ASP A 787 -10.56 -3.15 13.89
N LEU A 788 -10.23 -4.36 13.45
CA LEU A 788 -10.40 -4.81 12.08
C LEU A 788 -11.87 -4.70 11.64
N PRO A 789 -12.16 -3.96 10.56
CA PRO A 789 -13.50 -3.89 10.02
C PRO A 789 -13.89 -5.23 9.39
N GLY A 790 -15.17 -5.58 9.42
CA GLY A 790 -15.71 -6.67 8.59
C GLY A 790 -15.26 -8.09 8.98
N LEU A 791 -14.83 -8.32 10.23
CA LEU A 791 -14.65 -9.67 10.75
C LEU A 791 -16.00 -10.40 10.78
N VAL A 792 -16.07 -11.55 10.13
CA VAL A 792 -17.31 -12.35 9.97
C VAL A 792 -17.47 -13.45 11.03
N PHE A 793 -16.71 -13.35 12.13
CA PHE A 793 -16.74 -14.32 13.22
C PHE A 793 -16.71 -13.60 14.58
N ASN A 794 -17.28 -14.27 15.58
CA ASN A 794 -17.27 -13.79 16.96
C ASN A 794 -15.88 -13.96 17.54
N HIS A 795 -15.30 -12.87 18.01
CA HIS A 795 -14.04 -12.87 18.74
C HIS A 795 -14.16 -12.21 20.12
N ARG A 796 -15.26 -11.50 20.40
CA ARG A 796 -15.49 -10.86 21.70
C ARG A 796 -15.94 -11.89 22.72
N PHE A 797 -15.40 -11.83 23.94
CA PHE A 797 -15.81 -12.72 25.05
C PHE A 797 -17.34 -12.76 25.24
N LYS A 798 -18.01 -11.62 25.11
CA LYS A 798 -19.47 -11.49 25.25
C LYS A 798 -20.29 -12.28 24.23
N LEU A 799 -19.69 -12.64 23.10
CA LEU A 799 -20.31 -13.36 21.99
C LEU A 799 -19.84 -14.82 21.88
N MET A 800 -18.86 -15.23 22.70
CA MET A 800 -18.35 -16.62 22.70
C MET A 800 -19.37 -17.56 23.35
N ASN A 801 -19.55 -18.74 22.76
CA ASN A 801 -20.49 -19.73 23.29
C ASN A 801 -19.90 -20.59 24.41
N HIS A 802 -18.59 -20.82 24.37
CA HIS A 802 -17.90 -21.68 25.32
C HIS A 802 -18.01 -21.16 26.77
N VAL A 803 -18.34 -22.06 27.70
CA VAL A 803 -18.71 -21.76 29.09
C VAL A 803 -17.63 -20.96 29.83
N PHE A 804 -16.36 -21.32 29.63
CA PHE A 804 -15.21 -20.57 30.16
C PHE A 804 -15.30 -19.06 29.88
N TYR A 805 -15.40 -18.64 28.61
CA TYR A 805 -15.41 -17.22 28.24
C TYR A 805 -16.65 -16.49 28.77
N ARG A 806 -17.82 -17.15 28.75
CA ARG A 806 -19.07 -16.58 29.29
C ARG A 806 -18.97 -16.31 30.79
N ASN A 807 -18.41 -17.25 31.55
CA ASN A 807 -18.22 -17.12 32.99
C ASN A 807 -17.23 -16.00 33.34
N VAL A 808 -16.13 -15.92 32.59
CA VAL A 808 -15.16 -14.82 32.76
C VAL A 808 -15.82 -13.49 32.42
N TYR A 809 -16.49 -13.36 31.28
CA TYR A 809 -17.17 -12.14 30.86
C TYR A 809 -18.23 -11.67 31.86
N LYS A 810 -19.08 -12.58 32.35
CA LYS A 810 -20.12 -12.26 33.34
C LYS A 810 -19.51 -11.63 34.60
N TYR A 811 -18.40 -12.19 35.09
CA TYR A 811 -17.69 -11.61 36.23
C TYR A 811 -17.02 -10.29 35.87
N SER A 812 -16.28 -10.22 34.75
CA SER A 812 -15.62 -8.99 34.31
C SER A 812 -16.59 -7.82 34.17
N THR A 813 -17.80 -8.08 33.67
CA THR A 813 -18.87 -7.08 33.53
C THR A 813 -19.27 -6.49 34.90
N SER A 814 -19.28 -7.31 35.95
CA SER A 814 -19.53 -6.84 37.33
C SER A 814 -18.39 -6.00 37.91
N VAL A 815 -17.17 -6.10 37.36
CA VAL A 815 -16.01 -5.30 37.78
C VAL A 815 -15.97 -3.98 37.01
N ASN A 816 -16.01 -4.02 35.68
CA ASN A 816 -16.11 -2.86 34.81
C ASN A 816 -16.73 -3.29 33.46
N PRO A 817 -17.97 -2.88 33.14
CA PRO A 817 -18.65 -3.32 31.92
C PRO A 817 -17.96 -2.81 30.64
N TRP A 818 -17.41 -1.59 30.67
CA TRP A 818 -16.78 -0.98 29.50
C TRP A 818 -15.49 -1.69 29.08
N LEU A 819 -14.67 -2.11 30.05
CA LEU A 819 -13.49 -2.95 29.80
C LEU A 819 -13.89 -4.38 29.41
N ALA A 820 -14.87 -4.97 30.10
CA ALA A 820 -15.32 -6.32 29.83
C ALA A 820 -15.83 -6.50 28.38
N ASP A 821 -16.55 -5.51 27.85
CA ASP A 821 -17.09 -5.50 26.49
C ASP A 821 -16.02 -5.50 25.40
N ARG A 822 -14.77 -5.19 25.77
CA ARG A 822 -13.64 -5.08 24.86
C ARG A 822 -12.65 -6.23 24.97
N MET A 823 -12.93 -7.23 25.81
CA MET A 823 -12.11 -8.44 25.91
C MET A 823 -12.33 -9.35 24.69
N ASP A 824 -11.22 -9.81 24.11
CA ASP A 824 -11.23 -10.69 22.92
C ASP A 824 -10.67 -12.07 23.23
N ALA A 825 -11.25 -13.11 22.61
CA ALA A 825 -10.86 -14.51 22.70
C ALA A 825 -9.65 -14.86 21.81
N ALA A 826 -9.17 -13.92 21.00
CA ALA A 826 -8.00 -14.06 20.15
C ALA A 826 -7.21 -12.75 20.06
N ILE A 827 -5.95 -12.87 19.67
CA ILE A 827 -5.19 -11.74 19.14
C ILE A 827 -5.73 -11.42 17.75
N VAL A 828 -6.58 -10.41 17.67
CA VAL A 828 -7.09 -9.84 16.42
C VAL A 828 -7.57 -8.42 16.66
N LYS A 829 -6.86 -7.43 16.09
CA LYS A 829 -7.18 -6.01 16.23
C LYS A 829 -6.84 -5.25 14.97
#